data_AF-A0A4Q5HEF7-F1
#
_entry.id   AF-A0A4Q5HEF7-F1
#
_cell.length_a   1.000
_cell.length_b   1.000
_cell.length_c   1.000
_cell.angle_alpha   90.00
_cell.angle_beta   90.00
_cell.angle_gamma   90.00
#
_symmetry.space_group_name_H-M   'P 1'
#
loop_
_entity.id
_entity.type
_entity.pdbx_description
1 polymer ?
#
loop_
_entity_poly.entity_id
_entity_poly.type
_entity_poly.pdbx_seq_one_letter_code
_entity_poly.pdbx_strand_id
1 'polypeptide(L)'
;MKTRLLCALCAFFPLSLLAAKVHKITPITTDKDIRIEVMLSAEANESLSLDAVITHARNKAILCSHSGEFYFKNKVDTTVVWKIDQLTPELWSPVNPALYDLEVKAGTETLHKRIGFRKFEMRDGVFYLNDKPIYLRGNAINPPERGIPEQLERSKDFARDYVRFMKSLNINIIRIPDDQNWMDVCDEEGMMIFAGRYGRPKHATKTAPPTDFDLSLRTYKEIDLGPFTPHPSVVIYILSNEMPYEGKTGDLYREFLTKMCRELKKWDDTRLYIGNTGYGLGHSGDIYDVHRYWGWYYNTFLTYLNMRDKAMWQNPGRVQPITFTECVGNYTGIDGRFNLCSRTKQPGSQKCWTGHLPDDEQAGAAMTYQAFVLKNATELFRRLRSQNSCLAGTMPFTIIFHNWDGVKSFAEMKPKPVAWQYQISYQPVLLSWESWQSQIYAGSKLAVVAHVVNDDDYGNDLDEVHLQWWIEKEGEKVLAGEIDLPSVPYYGTCKRPLSIDIPQNLPSGDYMLKGEIWSKGSKVSYNESELFIAGKDWRGTEVMKKTIYVYDSSAGEQTLNCLQKLGYPVKAVRMVKELPRNSTLILAKNSWDDSLDNQSGQLKEYVSKGGRIICLQQDATTFNQSWLPTSVEFLKDSNNDPVYLSPSLAYADGMNINLERPYHPVFSGLTPKQFRLWSDYTSYNESKKGFPAIYPVDKGYDLRESGMENVAVLANYSRALAATALSEMFMGEGSILLSGFDLINHCGVDPVADKLLFNMLRYMSVDKQHEPYVEVTDSIIWGDYASERGIVNAPCNGLMVNTVPIIPKGQEHDPRYEVKIDEYGYQYAGAYGGWNSKPGVQYVPYGRRPMAPFTFSKGGSPLISKSSTSGEGYFYMTLSGKKKTMITILENPVDEPLYISITVNDKTTGNYVLQPKQQLSVETDISHIKNTMKVSLKGDRRVILLKTILSTERPDHAE
;
A
#
# COMPACT_ATOMS: atom_id res chain seq x y z
N MET A 1 -63.81 31.50 79.40
CA MET A 1 -64.57 30.22 79.47
C MET A 1 -64.04 29.32 78.35
N LYS A 2 -63.41 28.17 78.63
CA LYS A 2 -64.06 26.84 78.81
C LYS A 2 -65.03 26.57 77.62
N THR A 3 -64.93 25.54 76.76
CA THR A 3 -64.31 24.20 76.81
C THR A 3 -64.44 23.53 75.41
N ARG A 4 -63.45 22.69 75.04
CA ARG A 4 -63.43 21.39 74.30
C ARG A 4 -64.76 20.82 73.73
N LEU A 5 -64.87 19.93 72.73
CA LEU A 5 -64.00 18.94 72.06
C LEU A 5 -64.77 18.41 70.81
N LEU A 6 -64.12 18.09 69.69
CA LEU A 6 -64.13 16.73 69.10
C LEU A 6 -63.11 16.62 67.95
N CYS A 7 -62.30 15.56 68.02
CA CYS A 7 -61.31 15.17 67.02
C CYS A 7 -61.95 14.55 65.77
N ALA A 8 -61.37 14.85 64.60
CA ALA A 8 -61.19 13.89 63.53
C ALA A 8 -59.83 14.19 62.87
N LEU A 9 -58.86 13.30 63.10
CA LEU A 9 -57.60 13.30 62.36
C LEU A 9 -57.89 12.95 60.90
N CYS A 10 -57.53 13.83 59.97
CA CYS A 10 -57.15 13.47 58.61
C CYS A 10 -55.77 14.06 58.37
N ALA A 11 -54.76 13.19 58.39
CA ALA A 11 -53.40 13.55 58.07
C ALA A 11 -53.32 13.91 56.58
N PHE A 12 -53.11 15.19 56.27
CA PHE A 12 -52.55 15.60 54.99
C PHE A 12 -51.06 15.22 55.01
N PHE A 13 -50.73 14.04 54.49
CA PHE A 13 -49.38 13.80 54.00
C PHE A 13 -49.19 14.66 52.74
N PRO A 14 -48.09 15.42 52.61
CA PRO A 14 -47.70 15.88 51.30
C PRO A 14 -47.29 14.61 50.53
N LEU A 15 -48.07 14.23 49.51
CA LEU A 15 -47.54 13.34 48.49
C LEU A 15 -46.36 14.08 47.85
N SER A 16 -45.15 13.77 48.31
CA SER A 16 -43.95 14.03 47.52
C SER A 16 -44.11 13.22 46.25
N LEU A 17 -44.60 13.86 45.18
CA LEU A 17 -44.48 13.38 43.82
C LEU A 17 -42.98 13.30 43.54
N LEU A 18 -42.42 12.10 43.74
CA LEU A 18 -41.14 11.76 43.13
C LEU A 18 -41.35 11.84 41.62
N ALA A 19 -40.52 12.63 40.95
CA ALA A 19 -40.55 12.73 39.49
C ALA A 19 -39.70 11.60 38.91
N ALA A 20 -40.11 11.07 37.76
CA ALA A 20 -39.35 10.04 37.06
C ALA A 20 -37.89 10.48 36.89
N LYS A 21 -36.95 9.61 37.23
CA LYS A 21 -35.51 9.91 37.17
C LYS A 21 -34.99 9.65 35.76
N VAL A 22 -34.49 10.69 35.09
CA VAL A 22 -33.88 10.56 33.77
C VAL A 22 -32.41 10.16 33.91
N HIS A 23 -32.00 9.14 33.17
CA HIS A 23 -30.61 8.67 33.18
C HIS A 23 -29.82 9.19 31.98
N LYS A 24 -30.45 9.26 30.81
CA LYS A 24 -29.79 9.61 29.54
C LYS A 24 -30.81 10.10 28.53
N ILE A 25 -30.38 11.05 27.69
CA ILE A 25 -31.05 11.39 26.44
C ILE A 25 -30.17 11.03 25.24
N THR A 26 -30.80 10.47 24.20
CA THR A 26 -30.18 10.10 22.93
C THR A 26 -30.96 10.76 21.79
N PRO A 27 -30.55 11.97 21.34
CA PRO A 27 -31.18 12.64 20.22
C PRO A 27 -30.70 12.05 18.88
N ILE A 28 -31.64 11.83 17.96
CA ILE A 28 -31.39 11.38 16.59
C ILE A 28 -32.08 12.39 15.66
N THR A 29 -31.29 13.05 14.82
CA THR A 29 -31.74 14.10 13.91
C THR A 29 -31.79 13.64 12.46
N THR A 30 -32.82 14.09 11.74
CA THR A 30 -32.89 14.07 10.27
C THR A 30 -32.56 15.47 9.74
N ASP A 31 -32.99 15.80 8.53
CA ASP A 31 -32.97 17.15 7.97
C ASP A 31 -34.06 18.08 8.54
N LYS A 32 -35.12 17.53 9.14
CA LYS A 32 -36.31 18.31 9.55
C LYS A 32 -37.00 17.84 10.83
N ASP A 33 -36.57 16.72 11.38
CA ASP A 33 -37.15 16.13 12.58
C ASP A 33 -36.05 15.78 13.59
N ILE A 34 -36.40 15.76 14.87
CA ILE A 34 -35.59 15.18 15.94
C ILE A 34 -36.42 14.16 16.72
N ARG A 35 -35.80 13.01 17.00
CA ARG A 35 -36.30 11.99 17.91
C ARG A 35 -35.41 11.93 19.15
N ILE A 36 -35.97 12.14 20.32
CA ILE A 36 -35.26 12.12 21.60
C ILE A 36 -35.68 10.86 22.35
N GLU A 37 -34.75 9.92 22.50
CA GLU A 37 -34.95 8.76 23.38
C GLU A 37 -34.52 9.14 24.80
N VAL A 38 -35.46 9.08 25.74
CA VAL A 38 -35.26 9.43 27.15
C VAL A 38 -35.29 8.14 27.96
N MET A 39 -34.11 7.68 28.40
CA MET A 39 -33.99 6.51 29.25
C MET A 39 -34.17 6.93 30.70
N LEU A 40 -35.10 6.30 31.42
CA LEU A 40 -35.54 6.73 32.75
C LEU A 40 -35.98 5.57 33.63
N SER A 41 -36.07 5.83 34.93
CA SER A 41 -36.77 5.00 35.91
C SER A 41 -37.94 5.80 36.47
N ALA A 42 -39.14 5.22 36.44
CA ALA A 42 -40.34 5.82 37.04
C ALA A 42 -40.94 4.86 38.07
N GLU A 43 -41.49 5.40 39.16
CA GLU A 43 -42.37 4.66 40.08
C GLU A 43 -43.82 4.65 39.56
N ALA A 44 -44.68 3.86 40.22
CA ALA A 44 -46.09 3.78 39.83
C ALA A 44 -46.83 5.11 40.10
N ASN A 45 -47.57 5.57 39.09
CA ASN A 45 -48.34 6.82 39.06
C ASN A 45 -47.52 8.10 39.07
N GLU A 46 -46.24 8.04 38.66
CA GLU A 46 -45.44 9.22 38.39
C GLU A 46 -45.77 9.83 37.01
N SER A 47 -45.53 11.13 36.88
CA SER A 47 -45.57 11.85 35.61
C SER A 47 -44.24 12.52 35.33
N LEU A 48 -43.90 12.67 34.05
CA LEU A 48 -42.70 13.36 33.58
C LEU A 48 -43.12 14.43 32.58
N SER A 49 -42.81 15.68 32.90
CA SER A 49 -42.87 16.79 31.95
C SER A 49 -41.50 17.00 31.32
N LEU A 50 -41.47 17.08 30.00
CA LEU A 50 -40.28 17.35 29.20
C LEU A 50 -40.48 18.66 28.44
N ASP A 51 -39.56 19.62 28.62
CA ASP A 51 -39.50 20.84 27.82
C ASP A 51 -38.20 20.85 27.01
N ALA A 52 -38.31 20.89 25.68
CA ALA A 52 -37.18 20.96 24.77
C ALA A 52 -37.09 22.36 24.14
N VAL A 53 -35.91 22.97 24.22
CA VAL A 53 -35.56 24.19 23.48
C VAL A 53 -34.38 23.90 22.58
N ILE A 54 -34.54 24.16 21.28
CA ILE A 54 -33.48 24.00 20.27
C ILE A 54 -33.05 25.39 19.82
N THR A 55 -31.78 25.71 20.02
CA THR A 55 -31.23 27.04 19.74
C THR A 55 -30.01 26.93 18.82
N HIS A 56 -29.95 27.75 17.78
CA HIS A 56 -28.80 27.75 16.88
C HIS A 56 -27.52 28.19 17.63
N ALA A 57 -26.45 27.38 17.56
CA ALA A 57 -25.29 27.51 18.43
C ALA A 57 -24.53 28.84 18.25
N ARG A 58 -24.49 29.37 17.02
CA ARG A 58 -23.79 30.63 16.69
C ARG A 58 -24.59 31.91 17.01
N ASN A 59 -25.75 32.10 16.40
CA ASN A 59 -26.55 33.33 16.51
C ASN A 59 -27.58 33.31 17.67
N LYS A 60 -27.71 32.17 18.38
CA LYS A 60 -28.63 31.98 19.50
C LYS A 60 -30.12 32.14 19.15
N ALA A 61 -30.49 32.02 17.87
CA ALA A 61 -31.89 32.00 17.45
C ALA A 61 -32.58 30.69 17.87
N ILE A 62 -33.78 30.78 18.45
CA ILE A 62 -34.59 29.63 18.82
C ILE A 62 -35.19 29.02 17.55
N LEU A 63 -34.84 27.76 17.26
CA LEU A 63 -35.45 26.97 16.18
C LEU A 63 -36.80 26.41 16.61
N CYS A 64 -36.90 25.92 17.86
CA CYS A 64 -38.12 25.30 18.39
C CYS A 64 -38.16 25.38 19.92
N SER A 65 -39.37 25.47 20.47
CA SER A 65 -39.69 25.17 21.86
C SER A 65 -40.89 24.23 21.90
N HIS A 66 -40.77 23.10 22.59
CA HIS A 66 -41.80 22.06 22.58
C HIS A 66 -41.90 21.40 23.96
N SER A 67 -43.11 21.07 24.39
CA SER A 67 -43.38 20.46 25.70
C SER A 67 -44.16 19.17 25.54
N GLY A 68 -43.87 18.16 26.36
CA GLY A 68 -44.55 16.87 26.37
C GLY A 68 -44.74 16.34 27.79
N GLU A 69 -45.86 15.66 28.04
CA GLU A 69 -46.14 15.01 29.32
C GLU A 69 -46.32 13.49 29.16
N PHE A 70 -45.72 12.72 30.07
CA PHE A 70 -45.74 11.27 30.07
C PHE A 70 -46.19 10.75 31.43
N TYR A 71 -47.02 9.69 31.43
CA TYR A 71 -47.59 9.10 32.65
C TYR A 71 -47.27 7.60 32.76
N PHE A 72 -46.78 7.17 33.92
CA PHE A 72 -46.35 5.79 34.16
C PHE A 72 -47.27 5.10 35.15
N LYS A 73 -48.04 4.10 34.70
CA LYS A 73 -48.98 3.35 35.55
C LYS A 73 -48.30 2.43 36.57
N ASN A 74 -47.13 1.91 36.23
CA ASN A 74 -46.38 0.94 37.03
C ASN A 74 -44.94 1.40 37.18
N LYS A 75 -44.25 0.92 38.23
CA LYS A 75 -42.80 1.05 38.34
C LYS A 75 -42.14 0.42 37.12
N VAL A 76 -41.31 1.18 36.41
CA VAL A 76 -40.71 0.72 35.16
C VAL A 76 -39.37 1.40 34.90
N ASP A 77 -38.38 0.60 34.49
CA ASP A 77 -37.20 1.09 33.79
C ASP A 77 -37.51 1.03 32.30
N THR A 78 -37.57 2.19 31.64
CA THR A 78 -38.06 2.27 30.26
C THR A 78 -37.37 3.37 29.46
N THR A 79 -37.68 3.41 28.16
CA THR A 79 -37.27 4.47 27.24
C THR A 79 -38.51 5.10 26.64
N VAL A 80 -38.67 6.40 26.87
CA VAL A 80 -39.69 7.21 26.19
C VAL A 80 -39.11 7.73 24.88
N VAL A 81 -39.85 7.58 23.79
CA VAL A 81 -39.48 8.12 22.47
C VAL A 81 -40.34 9.36 22.22
N TRP A 82 -39.70 10.53 22.18
CA TRP A 82 -40.36 11.80 21.94
C TRP A 82 -39.91 12.40 20.62
N LYS A 83 -40.85 12.69 19.72
CA LYS A 83 -40.55 13.21 18.37
C LYS A 83 -41.03 14.67 18.25
N ILE A 84 -40.18 15.50 17.67
CA ILE A 84 -40.51 16.85 17.20
C ILE A 84 -40.27 16.87 15.69
N ASP A 85 -41.28 17.23 14.91
CA ASP A 85 -41.23 17.19 13.45
C ASP A 85 -41.49 18.56 12.81
N GLN A 86 -41.32 18.61 11.48
CA GLN A 86 -41.57 19.81 10.65
C GLN A 86 -40.71 21.03 11.02
N LEU A 87 -39.50 20.79 11.51
CA LEU A 87 -38.51 21.84 11.74
C LEU A 87 -37.95 22.32 10.39
N THR A 88 -37.56 23.59 10.35
CA THR A 88 -36.88 24.20 9.19
C THR A 88 -35.47 24.67 9.57
N PRO A 89 -34.54 23.75 9.91
CA PRO A 89 -33.19 24.11 10.30
C PRO A 89 -32.33 24.47 9.07
N GLU A 90 -31.30 25.28 9.31
CA GLU A 90 -30.11 25.29 8.46
C GLU A 90 -29.39 23.94 8.58
N LEU A 91 -29.08 23.31 7.44
CA LEU A 91 -28.50 21.97 7.38
C LEU A 91 -26.97 21.98 7.53
N TRP A 92 -26.47 21.01 8.28
CA TRP A 92 -25.06 20.71 8.42
C TRP A 92 -24.50 20.08 7.14
N SER A 93 -23.31 20.52 6.76
CA SER A 93 -22.47 19.95 5.70
C SER A 93 -20.99 20.29 5.94
N PRO A 94 -20.03 19.65 5.24
CA PRO A 94 -18.62 19.98 5.36
C PRO A 94 -18.25 21.45 5.08
N VAL A 95 -19.00 22.13 4.21
CA VAL A 95 -18.80 23.56 3.89
C VAL A 95 -19.65 24.49 4.74
N ASN A 96 -20.73 23.97 5.33
CA ASN A 96 -21.63 24.71 6.21
C ASN A 96 -21.96 23.93 7.48
N PRO A 97 -21.08 23.95 8.51
CA PRO A 97 -21.26 23.17 9.74
C PRO A 97 -22.25 23.83 10.70
N ALA A 98 -23.53 23.93 10.32
CA ALA A 98 -24.59 24.47 11.17
C ALA A 98 -24.89 23.53 12.35
N LEU A 99 -24.86 24.07 13.58
CA LEU A 99 -25.04 23.33 14.82
C LEU A 99 -26.05 24.03 15.74
N TYR A 100 -26.71 23.25 16.59
CA TYR A 100 -27.74 23.68 17.52
C TYR A 100 -27.48 23.11 18.92
N ASP A 101 -27.81 23.88 19.93
CA ASP A 101 -27.86 23.47 21.33
C ASP A 101 -29.29 22.99 21.65
N LEU A 102 -29.43 21.70 21.97
CA LEU A 102 -30.64 21.08 22.51
C LEU A 102 -30.58 21.13 24.03
N GLU A 103 -31.52 21.84 24.65
CA GLU A 103 -31.78 21.82 26.09
C GLU A 103 -33.06 21.04 26.34
N VAL A 104 -33.01 20.00 27.17
CA VAL A 104 -34.18 19.23 27.62
C VAL A 104 -34.30 19.36 29.13
N LYS A 105 -35.37 20.00 29.60
CA LYS A 105 -35.74 20.03 31.01
C LYS A 105 -36.66 18.86 31.32
N ALA A 106 -36.31 18.08 32.33
CA ALA A 106 -37.04 16.92 32.81
C ALA A 106 -37.29 17.10 34.31
N GLY A 107 -38.41 17.72 34.67
CA GLY A 107 -38.64 18.16 36.06
C GLY A 107 -37.56 19.15 36.52
N THR A 108 -36.74 18.77 37.50
CA THR A 108 -35.64 19.61 38.02
C THR A 108 -34.31 19.41 37.28
N GLU A 109 -34.20 18.39 36.43
CA GLU A 109 -32.97 18.11 35.69
C GLU A 109 -32.97 18.85 34.35
N THR A 110 -31.82 19.35 33.92
CA THR A 110 -31.63 19.95 32.60
C THR A 110 -30.48 19.25 31.90
N LEU A 111 -30.74 18.71 30.72
CA LEU A 111 -29.78 17.96 29.92
C LEU A 111 -29.47 18.76 28.65
N HIS A 112 -28.19 18.89 28.33
CA HIS A 112 -27.72 19.59 27.14
C HIS A 112 -27.05 18.64 26.16
N LYS A 113 -27.37 18.80 24.88
CA LYS A 113 -26.68 18.13 23.77
C LYS A 113 -26.50 19.10 22.62
N ARG A 114 -25.33 19.06 21.98
CA ARG A 114 -25.14 19.69 20.68
C ARG A 114 -25.62 18.72 19.61
N ILE A 115 -26.33 19.25 18.62
CA ILE A 115 -26.89 18.49 17.50
C ILE A 115 -26.70 19.26 16.19
N GLY A 116 -26.86 18.56 15.07
CA GLY A 116 -27.01 19.20 13.75
C GLY A 116 -28.01 18.43 12.90
N PHE A 117 -28.57 19.09 11.90
CA PHE A 117 -29.58 18.53 11.01
C PHE A 117 -28.99 18.28 9.63
N ARG A 118 -29.17 17.09 9.08
CA ARG A 118 -28.69 16.72 7.75
C ARG A 118 -29.55 15.60 7.19
N LYS A 119 -29.43 15.36 5.89
CA LYS A 119 -29.84 14.10 5.24
C LYS A 119 -28.63 13.42 4.60
N PHE A 120 -28.38 12.16 4.92
CA PHE A 120 -27.34 11.35 4.26
C PHE A 120 -27.91 10.01 3.86
N GLU A 121 -27.89 9.71 2.56
CA GLU A 121 -28.52 8.52 2.00
C GLU A 121 -27.72 7.99 0.81
N MET A 122 -28.14 6.84 0.28
CA MET A 122 -27.63 6.33 -0.99
C MET A 122 -28.77 6.15 -1.99
N ARG A 123 -28.50 6.45 -3.27
CA ARG A 123 -29.41 6.20 -4.39
C ARG A 123 -28.61 5.67 -5.56
N ASP A 124 -29.00 4.52 -6.10
CA ASP A 124 -28.37 3.90 -7.28
C ASP A 124 -26.83 3.75 -7.19
N GLY A 125 -26.35 3.49 -5.97
CA GLY A 125 -24.92 3.32 -5.68
C GLY A 125 -24.13 4.62 -5.54
N VAL A 126 -24.80 5.76 -5.34
CA VAL A 126 -24.17 7.07 -5.10
C VAL A 126 -24.59 7.58 -3.73
N PHE A 127 -23.67 8.18 -2.98
CA PHE A 127 -24.00 8.87 -1.73
C PHE A 127 -24.58 10.25 -2.00
N TYR A 128 -25.57 10.64 -1.20
CA TYR A 128 -26.17 11.97 -1.23
C TYR A 128 -26.09 12.61 0.15
N LEU A 129 -25.63 13.86 0.21
CA LEU A 129 -25.69 14.71 1.39
C LEU A 129 -26.60 15.90 1.07
N ASN A 130 -27.69 16.05 1.82
CA ASN A 130 -28.69 17.12 1.63
C ASN A 130 -29.16 17.19 0.16
N ASP A 131 -29.54 16.02 -0.37
CA ASP A 131 -30.02 15.81 -1.75
C ASP A 131 -29.02 16.09 -2.89
N LYS A 132 -27.75 16.40 -2.57
CA LYS A 132 -26.66 16.52 -3.55
C LYS A 132 -25.74 15.30 -3.53
N PRO A 133 -25.33 14.73 -4.68
CA PRO A 133 -24.40 13.61 -4.71
C PRO A 133 -23.04 14.01 -4.14
N ILE A 134 -22.35 13.11 -3.43
CA ILE A 134 -21.05 13.41 -2.81
C ILE A 134 -20.07 12.26 -3.00
N TYR A 135 -18.81 12.59 -3.27
CA TYR A 135 -17.70 11.64 -3.31
C TYR A 135 -16.88 11.73 -2.03
N LEU A 136 -16.59 10.58 -1.43
CA LEU A 136 -15.90 10.47 -0.15
C LEU A 136 -14.37 10.43 -0.37
N ARG A 137 -13.70 11.52 -0.02
CA ARG A 137 -12.24 11.70 -0.05
C ARG A 137 -11.73 11.51 1.37
N GLY A 138 -11.24 10.31 1.68
CA GLY A 138 -10.91 9.97 3.05
C GLY A 138 -9.46 9.59 3.32
N ASN A 139 -9.16 9.46 4.60
CA ASN A 139 -7.92 8.90 5.15
C ASN A 139 -8.24 7.99 6.35
N ALA A 140 -7.60 6.83 6.41
CA ALA A 140 -7.96 5.78 7.37
C ALA A 140 -7.03 5.67 8.60
N ILE A 141 -5.85 6.31 8.57
CA ILE A 141 -4.93 6.40 9.70
C ILE A 141 -5.00 7.80 10.31
N ASN A 142 -5.80 7.94 11.37
CA ASN A 142 -5.92 9.17 12.14
C ASN A 142 -5.76 8.86 13.65
N PRO A 143 -5.38 9.85 14.48
CA PRO A 143 -5.50 9.78 15.94
C PRO A 143 -6.96 9.67 16.40
N PRO A 144 -7.21 9.41 17.70
CA PRO A 144 -6.25 8.99 18.73
C PRO A 144 -5.75 7.52 18.57
N GLU A 145 -5.01 7.03 19.55
CA GLU A 145 -4.52 5.63 19.67
C GLU A 145 -3.44 5.25 18.64
N ARG A 146 -2.59 6.23 18.31
CA ARG A 146 -1.50 6.07 17.32
C ARG A 146 -0.12 6.50 17.86
N GLY A 147 0.09 6.39 19.16
CA GLY A 147 1.37 6.70 19.82
C GLY A 147 1.56 8.18 20.22
N ILE A 148 0.63 9.06 19.87
CA ILE A 148 0.64 10.45 20.35
C ILE A 148 0.42 10.44 21.88
N PRO A 149 1.09 11.31 22.66
CA PRO A 149 0.88 11.37 24.11
C PRO A 149 -0.60 11.58 24.47
N GLU A 150 -1.12 10.76 25.40
CA GLU A 150 -2.56 10.68 25.74
C GLU A 150 -3.18 12.05 26.05
N GLN A 151 -2.48 12.89 26.80
CA GLN A 151 -2.94 14.25 27.15
C GLN A 151 -3.08 15.15 25.92
N LEU A 152 -2.21 14.98 24.93
CA LEU A 152 -2.21 15.78 23.71
C LEU A 152 -3.25 15.26 22.72
N GLU A 153 -3.31 13.94 22.47
CA GLU A 153 -4.27 13.39 21.51
C GLU A 153 -5.73 13.57 21.93
N ARG A 154 -6.01 13.68 23.24
CA ARG A 154 -7.36 14.01 23.74
C ARG A 154 -7.67 15.51 23.77
N SER A 155 -6.71 16.36 23.42
CA SER A 155 -6.91 17.82 23.42
C SER A 155 -7.78 18.26 22.24
N LYS A 156 -8.75 19.12 22.53
CA LYS A 156 -9.61 19.74 21.51
C LYS A 156 -8.81 20.60 20.52
N ASP A 157 -7.77 21.29 20.99
CA ASP A 157 -6.92 22.14 20.14
C ASP A 157 -6.09 21.29 19.18
N PHE A 158 -5.51 20.18 19.66
CA PHE A 158 -4.77 19.25 18.80
C PHE A 158 -5.69 18.63 17.74
N ALA A 159 -6.87 18.16 18.14
CA ALA A 159 -7.87 17.63 17.22
C ALA A 159 -8.26 18.66 16.16
N ARG A 160 -8.45 19.93 16.55
CA ARG A 160 -8.81 21.03 15.62
C ARG A 160 -7.72 21.33 14.62
N ASP A 161 -6.47 21.43 15.06
CA ASP A 161 -5.34 21.66 14.15
C ASP A 161 -5.17 20.50 13.17
N TYR A 162 -5.30 19.26 13.66
CA TYR A 162 -5.27 18.06 12.82
C TYR A 162 -6.39 18.06 11.78
N VAL A 163 -7.65 18.26 12.19
CA VAL A 163 -8.81 18.26 11.29
C VAL A 163 -8.70 19.36 10.24
N ARG A 164 -8.28 20.57 10.62
CA ARG A 164 -8.04 21.67 9.68
C ARG A 164 -6.94 21.34 8.67
N PHE A 165 -5.85 20.71 9.12
CA PHE A 165 -4.83 20.23 8.21
C PHE A 165 -5.38 19.21 7.22
N MET A 166 -6.15 18.22 7.68
CA MET A 166 -6.78 17.24 6.78
C MET A 166 -7.72 17.89 5.77
N LYS A 167 -8.52 18.89 6.18
CA LYS A 167 -9.34 19.69 5.26
C LYS A 167 -8.50 20.45 4.23
N SER A 168 -7.33 20.96 4.61
CA SER A 168 -6.40 21.62 3.66
C SER A 168 -5.84 20.67 2.60
N LEU A 169 -5.92 19.35 2.84
CA LEU A 169 -5.62 18.29 1.87
C LEU A 169 -6.84 17.84 1.06
N ASN A 170 -7.96 18.58 1.14
CA ASN A 170 -9.24 18.27 0.50
C ASN A 170 -9.90 16.96 0.98
N ILE A 171 -9.55 16.50 2.18
CA ILE A 171 -10.20 15.35 2.83
C ILE A 171 -11.52 15.83 3.44
N ASN A 172 -12.60 15.08 3.17
CA ASN A 172 -13.94 15.40 3.68
C ASN A 172 -14.52 14.32 4.61
N ILE A 173 -13.81 13.21 4.79
CA ILE A 173 -14.20 12.15 5.74
C ILE A 173 -12.98 11.48 6.38
N ILE A 174 -13.03 11.19 7.68
CA ILE A 174 -11.98 10.47 8.41
C ILE A 174 -12.55 9.40 9.34
N ARG A 175 -11.69 8.47 9.76
CA ARG A 175 -11.98 7.54 10.86
C ARG A 175 -11.47 8.12 12.16
N ILE A 176 -12.34 8.33 13.13
CA ILE A 176 -11.97 8.64 14.51
C ILE A 176 -12.46 7.51 15.42
N PRO A 177 -11.60 6.98 16.33
CA PRO A 177 -12.03 6.24 17.52
C PRO A 177 -13.11 6.97 18.35
N ASP A 178 -13.71 6.30 19.32
CA ASP A 178 -14.74 6.88 20.21
C ASP A 178 -14.13 7.90 21.18
N ASP A 179 -13.96 9.15 20.72
CA ASP A 179 -13.53 10.30 21.52
C ASP A 179 -14.41 11.53 21.22
N GLN A 180 -15.13 12.01 22.24
CA GLN A 180 -16.13 13.08 22.09
C GLN A 180 -15.51 14.44 21.74
N ASN A 181 -14.25 14.73 22.13
CA ASN A 181 -13.60 15.99 21.76
C ASN A 181 -13.33 16.03 20.25
N TRP A 182 -12.91 14.89 19.67
CA TRP A 182 -12.71 14.77 18.23
C TRP A 182 -14.03 14.86 17.45
N MET A 183 -15.08 14.23 17.96
CA MET A 183 -16.42 14.30 17.34
C MET A 183 -16.95 15.74 17.33
N ASP A 184 -16.85 16.45 18.47
CA ASP A 184 -17.21 17.88 18.58
C ASP A 184 -16.43 18.75 17.59
N VAL A 185 -15.13 18.51 17.44
CA VAL A 185 -14.29 19.26 16.49
C VAL A 185 -14.71 18.97 15.05
N CYS A 186 -14.99 17.72 14.72
CA CYS A 186 -15.42 17.37 13.36
C CYS A 186 -16.79 17.94 13.02
N ASP A 187 -17.69 18.02 14.00
CA ASP A 187 -18.96 18.74 13.87
C ASP A 187 -18.74 20.23 13.59
N GLU A 188 -17.87 20.88 14.39
CA GLU A 188 -17.56 22.32 14.31
C GLU A 188 -16.83 22.70 13.03
N GLU A 189 -15.85 21.89 12.61
CA GLU A 189 -14.98 22.16 11.47
C GLU A 189 -15.54 21.59 10.16
N GLY A 190 -16.64 20.83 10.18
CA GLY A 190 -17.25 20.25 8.98
C GLY A 190 -16.41 19.14 8.37
N MET A 191 -16.14 18.09 9.13
CA MET A 191 -15.45 16.86 8.70
C MET A 191 -16.38 15.68 8.93
N MET A 192 -16.68 14.88 7.89
CA MET A 192 -17.50 13.69 8.07
C MET A 192 -16.71 12.58 8.78
N ILE A 193 -17.43 11.68 9.44
CA ILE A 193 -16.88 10.56 10.18
C ILE A 193 -17.60 9.27 9.79
N PHE A 194 -16.82 8.21 9.65
CA PHE A 194 -17.30 6.84 9.82
C PHE A 194 -16.81 6.29 11.16
N ALA A 195 -17.75 5.85 12.00
CA ALA A 195 -17.48 5.47 13.39
C ALA A 195 -18.25 4.20 13.77
N GLY A 196 -17.84 3.56 14.86
CA GLY A 196 -18.46 2.34 15.33
C GLY A 196 -17.44 1.33 15.84
N ARG A 197 -17.85 0.06 15.86
CA ARG A 197 -17.01 -1.04 16.34
C ARG A 197 -15.99 -1.44 15.27
N TYR A 198 -14.79 -0.89 15.36
CA TYR A 198 -13.69 -1.23 14.46
C TYR A 198 -12.88 -2.44 14.96
N GLY A 199 -13.53 -3.59 14.98
CA GLY A 199 -12.95 -4.83 15.47
C GLY A 199 -13.98 -5.95 15.47
N ARG A 200 -13.86 -6.91 16.39
CA ARG A 200 -14.89 -7.94 16.53
C ARG A 200 -16.10 -7.39 17.27
N PRO A 201 -17.33 -7.86 16.95
CA PRO A 201 -18.49 -7.60 17.80
C PRO A 201 -18.19 -8.00 19.25
N LYS A 202 -18.71 -7.25 20.22
CA LYS A 202 -18.51 -7.55 21.65
C LYS A 202 -19.05 -8.95 21.95
N HIS A 203 -18.34 -9.71 22.78
CA HIS A 203 -18.64 -11.11 23.13
C HIS A 203 -18.49 -12.13 21.99
N ALA A 204 -17.99 -11.73 20.81
CA ALA A 204 -17.67 -12.65 19.73
C ALA A 204 -16.29 -13.31 19.93
N THR A 205 -16.05 -14.41 19.23
CA THR A 205 -14.76 -15.13 19.22
C THR A 205 -14.11 -15.09 17.84
N LYS A 206 -12.91 -15.65 17.67
CA LYS A 206 -12.30 -15.79 16.32
C LYS A 206 -13.18 -16.59 15.36
N THR A 207 -14.00 -17.51 15.87
CA THR A 207 -14.66 -18.55 15.07
C THR A 207 -16.19 -18.54 15.16
N ALA A 208 -16.78 -17.67 15.99
CA ALA A 208 -18.23 -17.57 16.14
C ALA A 208 -18.68 -16.14 16.52
N PRO A 209 -19.80 -15.64 15.97
CA PRO A 209 -20.44 -14.41 16.42
C PRO A 209 -21.03 -14.56 17.84
N PRO A 210 -21.50 -13.48 18.49
CA PRO A 210 -22.17 -13.54 19.77
C PRO A 210 -23.47 -14.37 19.68
N THR A 211 -23.77 -15.13 20.73
CA THR A 211 -25.00 -15.95 20.80
C THR A 211 -26.21 -15.19 21.33
N ASP A 212 -25.99 -14.22 22.24
CA ASP A 212 -27.03 -13.34 22.75
C ASP A 212 -27.22 -12.12 21.85
N PHE A 213 -28.23 -12.19 20.99
CA PHE A 213 -28.53 -11.13 20.02
C PHE A 213 -29.07 -9.87 20.70
N ASP A 214 -29.91 -10.00 21.73
CA ASP A 214 -30.58 -8.86 22.37
C ASP A 214 -29.59 -8.05 23.21
N LEU A 215 -28.67 -8.73 23.91
CA LEU A 215 -27.54 -8.08 24.58
C LEU A 215 -26.64 -7.36 23.57
N SER A 216 -26.39 -7.98 22.41
CA SER A 216 -25.59 -7.38 21.35
C SER A 216 -26.26 -6.13 20.78
N LEU A 217 -27.57 -6.19 20.50
CA LEU A 217 -28.36 -5.07 20.00
C LEU A 217 -28.35 -3.90 21.00
N ARG A 218 -28.55 -4.20 22.30
CA ARG A 218 -28.45 -3.22 23.36
C ARG A 218 -27.06 -2.58 23.43
N THR A 219 -26.01 -3.40 23.36
CA THR A 219 -24.61 -2.94 23.35
C THR A 219 -24.36 -1.98 22.20
N TYR A 220 -24.81 -2.30 20.97
CA TYR A 220 -24.65 -1.39 19.85
C TYR A 220 -25.39 -0.08 20.05
N LYS A 221 -26.65 -0.12 20.51
CA LYS A 221 -27.45 1.08 20.74
C LYS A 221 -26.88 1.98 21.82
N GLU A 222 -26.45 1.41 22.94
CA GLU A 222 -26.12 2.19 24.14
C GLU A 222 -24.66 2.60 24.22
N ILE A 223 -23.76 1.74 23.73
CA ILE A 223 -22.31 1.86 23.89
C ILE A 223 -21.64 2.17 22.55
N ASP A 224 -21.87 1.36 21.52
CA ASP A 224 -21.02 1.44 20.31
C ASP A 224 -21.47 2.48 19.30
N LEU A 225 -22.76 2.86 19.27
CA LEU A 225 -23.33 3.81 18.31
C LEU A 225 -24.09 4.96 18.97
N GLY A 226 -24.71 4.72 20.13
CA GLY A 226 -25.46 5.74 20.88
C GLY A 226 -24.72 7.05 21.11
N PRO A 227 -23.44 7.02 21.56
CA PRO A 227 -22.63 8.23 21.72
C PRO A 227 -22.47 9.05 20.43
N PHE A 228 -22.65 8.45 19.25
CA PHE A 228 -22.48 9.11 17.95
C PHE A 228 -23.75 9.75 17.40
N THR A 229 -24.92 9.40 17.94
CA THR A 229 -26.23 9.89 17.43
C THR A 229 -26.39 11.41 17.41
N PRO A 230 -25.86 12.20 18.38
CA PRO A 230 -26.01 13.66 18.34
C PRO A 230 -25.11 14.32 17.29
N HIS A 231 -24.03 13.65 16.86
CA HIS A 231 -23.00 14.21 16.01
C HIS A 231 -23.43 14.16 14.52
N PRO A 232 -23.73 15.29 13.86
CA PRO A 232 -24.07 15.31 12.44
C PRO A 232 -22.91 14.89 11.54
N SER A 233 -21.66 15.03 12.01
CA SER A 233 -20.48 14.55 11.29
C SER A 233 -20.48 13.04 11.07
N VAL A 234 -21.09 12.26 11.96
CA VAL A 234 -21.11 10.80 11.83
C VAL A 234 -22.14 10.39 10.77
N VAL A 235 -21.65 9.98 9.61
CA VAL A 235 -22.47 9.69 8.42
C VAL A 235 -22.58 8.19 8.15
N ILE A 236 -21.61 7.40 8.62
CA ILE A 236 -21.56 5.95 8.44
C ILE A 236 -21.29 5.26 9.78
N TYR A 237 -22.06 4.21 10.07
CA TYR A 237 -21.85 3.30 11.18
C TYR A 237 -21.17 2.00 10.78
N ILE A 238 -20.20 1.57 11.58
CA ILE A 238 -19.48 0.30 11.41
C ILE A 238 -19.81 -0.64 12.56
N LEU A 239 -20.14 -1.89 12.24
CA LEU A 239 -20.43 -2.91 13.25
C LEU A 239 -19.27 -3.87 13.49
N SER A 240 -18.38 -4.08 12.51
CA SER A 240 -17.19 -4.90 12.69
C SER A 240 -16.14 -4.63 11.61
N ASN A 241 -14.93 -5.10 11.84
CA ASN A 241 -13.82 -5.01 10.90
C ASN A 241 -13.20 -6.38 10.59
N GLU A 242 -13.13 -6.72 9.31
CA GLU A 242 -12.44 -7.91 8.77
C GLU A 242 -12.79 -9.22 9.48
N MET A 243 -14.07 -9.40 9.82
CA MET A 243 -14.57 -10.71 10.26
C MET A 243 -14.44 -11.72 9.10
N PRO A 244 -14.29 -13.03 9.40
CA PRO A 244 -14.32 -14.06 8.37
C PRO A 244 -15.52 -13.89 7.44
N TYR A 245 -15.31 -14.12 6.16
CA TYR A 245 -16.29 -13.81 5.12
C TYR A 245 -16.67 -14.98 4.22
N GLU A 246 -15.82 -16.01 4.22
CA GLU A 246 -16.02 -17.26 3.51
C GLU A 246 -16.16 -18.44 4.48
N GLY A 247 -16.74 -19.52 3.95
CA GLY A 247 -17.01 -20.75 4.68
C GLY A 247 -18.04 -20.59 5.81
N LYS A 248 -18.24 -21.67 6.57
CA LYS A 248 -19.27 -21.75 7.61
C LYS A 248 -19.17 -20.62 8.64
N THR A 249 -17.96 -20.24 9.06
CA THR A 249 -17.77 -19.13 10.00
C THR A 249 -18.14 -17.79 9.36
N GLY A 250 -17.79 -17.58 8.09
CA GLY A 250 -18.18 -16.37 7.37
C GLY A 250 -19.69 -16.25 7.21
N ASP A 251 -20.37 -17.36 6.93
CA ASP A 251 -21.84 -17.40 6.84
C ASP A 251 -22.50 -17.00 8.16
N LEU A 252 -22.01 -17.50 9.30
CA LEU A 252 -22.52 -17.15 10.64
C LEU A 252 -22.35 -15.65 10.95
N TYR A 253 -21.18 -15.09 10.66
CA TYR A 253 -20.93 -13.66 10.85
C TYR A 253 -21.81 -12.82 9.93
N ARG A 254 -21.94 -13.20 8.65
CA ARG A 254 -22.80 -12.52 7.68
C ARG A 254 -24.25 -12.54 8.13
N GLU A 255 -24.78 -13.66 8.61
CA GLU A 255 -26.15 -13.74 9.12
C GLU A 255 -26.36 -12.81 10.32
N PHE A 256 -25.49 -12.89 11.33
CA PHE A 256 -25.55 -12.04 12.53
C PHE A 256 -25.51 -10.55 12.17
N LEU A 257 -24.53 -10.13 11.37
CA LEU A 257 -24.33 -8.72 11.02
C LEU A 257 -25.44 -8.20 10.11
N THR A 258 -25.99 -9.02 9.22
CA THR A 258 -27.14 -8.65 8.39
C THR A 258 -28.39 -8.42 9.23
N LYS A 259 -28.65 -9.32 10.21
CA LYS A 259 -29.75 -9.14 11.16
C LYS A 259 -29.52 -7.90 12.02
N MET A 260 -28.30 -7.68 12.52
CA MET A 260 -27.96 -6.52 13.33
C MET A 260 -28.14 -5.20 12.58
N CYS A 261 -27.64 -5.09 11.34
CA CYS A 261 -27.87 -3.91 10.50
C CYS A 261 -29.36 -3.62 10.32
N ARG A 262 -30.19 -4.66 10.11
CA ARG A 262 -31.64 -4.51 9.93
C ARG A 262 -32.34 -3.97 11.18
N GLU A 263 -32.01 -4.49 12.35
CA GLU A 263 -32.62 -4.04 13.61
C GLU A 263 -32.11 -2.66 14.04
N LEU A 264 -30.83 -2.36 13.79
CA LEU A 264 -30.27 -1.03 14.06
C LEU A 264 -30.84 0.04 13.13
N LYS A 265 -31.12 -0.26 11.86
CA LYS A 265 -31.78 0.69 10.95
C LYS A 265 -33.20 1.06 11.37
N LYS A 266 -33.95 0.14 11.98
CA LYS A 266 -35.26 0.48 12.57
C LYS A 266 -35.12 1.47 13.72
N TRP A 267 -33.97 1.45 14.38
CA TRP A 267 -33.63 2.40 15.42
C TRP A 267 -33.11 3.70 14.82
N ASP A 268 -32.04 3.69 14.04
CA ASP A 268 -31.50 4.88 13.41
C ASP A 268 -31.27 4.65 11.91
N ASP A 269 -32.17 5.17 11.08
CA ASP A 269 -32.07 5.11 9.61
C ASP A 269 -31.38 6.35 9.01
N THR A 270 -30.92 7.26 9.85
CA THR A 270 -30.34 8.54 9.42
C THR A 270 -28.85 8.44 9.08
N ARG A 271 -28.24 7.25 9.25
CA ARG A 271 -26.85 6.90 8.95
C ARG A 271 -26.83 5.66 8.05
N LEU A 272 -25.81 5.54 7.21
CA LEU A 272 -25.58 4.32 6.42
C LEU A 272 -24.74 3.31 7.22
N TYR A 273 -24.93 2.01 6.97
CA TYR A 273 -24.29 0.95 7.75
C TYR A 273 -23.26 0.17 6.93
N ILE A 274 -22.15 -0.18 7.56
CA ILE A 274 -21.23 -1.24 7.13
C ILE A 274 -21.22 -2.31 8.22
N GLY A 275 -21.72 -3.50 7.90
CA GLY A 275 -21.74 -4.62 8.84
C GLY A 275 -20.35 -5.18 9.11
N ASN A 276 -19.56 -5.41 8.06
CA ASN A 276 -18.19 -5.91 8.13
C ASN A 276 -17.33 -5.14 7.13
N THR A 277 -16.51 -4.20 7.61
CA THR A 277 -15.61 -3.43 6.75
C THR A 277 -14.55 -4.33 6.12
N GLY A 278 -14.21 -4.02 4.87
CA GLY A 278 -13.32 -4.82 4.07
C GLY A 278 -13.94 -6.14 3.62
N TYR A 279 -13.63 -7.23 4.31
CA TYR A 279 -13.97 -8.56 3.77
C TYR A 279 -15.44 -8.94 3.95
N GLY A 280 -16.32 -8.06 4.43
CA GLY A 280 -17.77 -8.25 4.28
C GLY A 280 -18.29 -8.16 2.85
N LEU A 281 -17.49 -7.63 1.91
CA LEU A 281 -17.82 -7.47 0.48
C LEU A 281 -19.23 -6.91 0.24
N GLY A 282 -19.62 -5.94 1.07
CA GLY A 282 -20.94 -5.32 1.03
C GLY A 282 -22.14 -6.20 1.38
N HIS A 283 -21.96 -7.48 1.73
CA HIS A 283 -23.07 -8.40 1.97
C HIS A 283 -23.94 -8.00 3.17
N SER A 284 -23.34 -7.35 4.17
CA SER A 284 -24.03 -6.89 5.38
C SER A 284 -23.90 -5.37 5.47
N GLY A 285 -25.00 -4.63 5.29
CA GLY A 285 -25.03 -3.17 5.34
C GLY A 285 -25.43 -2.52 4.01
N ASP A 286 -25.22 -1.21 3.90
CA ASP A 286 -25.59 -0.37 2.76
C ASP A 286 -24.49 -0.26 1.71
N ILE A 287 -23.24 -0.32 2.13
CA ILE A 287 -22.09 0.06 1.31
C ILE A 287 -21.34 -1.20 0.87
N TYR A 288 -20.91 -1.24 -0.40
CA TYR A 288 -19.98 -2.25 -0.89
C TYR A 288 -18.55 -1.79 -0.55
N ASP A 289 -18.17 -2.00 0.70
CA ASP A 289 -16.85 -1.66 1.17
C ASP A 289 -15.85 -2.81 0.95
N VAL A 290 -14.64 -2.48 0.50
CA VAL A 290 -13.56 -3.44 0.28
C VAL A 290 -12.22 -2.94 0.81
N HIS A 291 -11.46 -3.84 1.42
CA HIS A 291 -10.08 -3.58 1.82
C HIS A 291 -9.11 -4.14 0.78
N ARG A 292 -8.27 -3.28 0.21
CA ARG A 292 -7.17 -3.70 -0.69
C ARG A 292 -5.95 -2.83 -0.54
N TYR A 293 -4.88 -3.44 -0.07
CA TYR A 293 -3.63 -2.74 0.22
C TYR A 293 -2.69 -2.80 -0.99
N TRP A 294 -2.97 -1.96 -1.99
CA TRP A 294 -2.09 -1.72 -3.12
C TRP A 294 -0.76 -1.07 -2.69
N GLY A 295 0.32 -1.44 -3.37
CA GLY A 295 1.67 -1.11 -2.91
C GLY A 295 2.10 -1.90 -1.67
N TRP A 296 1.32 -2.92 -1.27
CA TRP A 296 1.59 -3.73 -0.08
C TRP A 296 1.43 -5.22 -0.30
N TYR A 297 0.18 -5.73 -0.28
CA TYR A 297 -0.11 -7.12 -0.65
C TYR A 297 -0.24 -7.28 -2.16
N TYR A 298 -0.62 -6.20 -2.84
CA TYR A 298 -0.73 -6.15 -4.29
C TYR A 298 0.44 -5.41 -4.90
N ASN A 299 1.07 -6.04 -5.88
CA ASN A 299 2.28 -5.54 -6.52
C ASN A 299 2.01 -4.46 -7.58
N THR A 300 0.75 -4.16 -7.87
CA THR A 300 0.37 -3.24 -8.93
C THR A 300 -0.87 -2.45 -8.56
N PHE A 301 -0.85 -1.13 -8.77
CA PHE A 301 -2.07 -0.33 -8.71
C PHE A 301 -2.98 -0.60 -9.92
N LEU A 302 -2.49 -1.22 -11.00
CA LEU A 302 -3.26 -1.38 -12.23
C LEU A 302 -4.50 -2.24 -12.04
N THR A 303 -4.55 -3.11 -11.03
CA THR A 303 -5.77 -3.88 -10.69
C THR A 303 -6.95 -3.01 -10.27
N TYR A 304 -6.75 -1.73 -9.97
CA TYR A 304 -7.86 -0.78 -9.86
C TYR A 304 -8.64 -0.63 -11.19
N LEU A 305 -8.02 -0.89 -12.35
CA LEU A 305 -8.70 -0.87 -13.65
C LEU A 305 -9.86 -1.89 -13.74
N ASN A 306 -9.86 -2.92 -12.90
CA ASN A 306 -10.98 -3.86 -12.79
C ASN A 306 -12.24 -3.21 -12.24
N MET A 307 -12.15 -2.05 -11.57
CA MET A 307 -13.30 -1.34 -11.02
C MET A 307 -14.22 -0.73 -12.08
N ARG A 308 -13.80 -0.66 -13.35
CA ARG A 308 -14.69 -0.32 -14.46
C ARG A 308 -15.82 -1.31 -14.62
N ASP A 309 -15.54 -2.58 -14.31
CA ASP A 309 -16.54 -3.63 -14.38
C ASP A 309 -17.38 -3.60 -13.10
N LYS A 310 -18.51 -2.89 -13.18
CA LYS A 310 -19.47 -2.79 -12.08
C LYS A 310 -19.94 -4.17 -11.59
N ALA A 311 -20.06 -5.16 -12.47
CA ALA A 311 -20.54 -6.49 -12.10
C ALA A 311 -19.54 -7.25 -11.21
N MET A 312 -18.23 -6.97 -11.35
CA MET A 312 -17.19 -7.56 -10.51
C MET A 312 -17.22 -7.04 -9.06
N TRP A 313 -17.75 -5.83 -8.83
CA TRP A 313 -17.67 -5.11 -7.55
C TRP A 313 -19.05 -4.79 -6.97
N GLN A 314 -20.01 -5.69 -7.16
CA GLN A 314 -21.36 -5.59 -6.62
C GLN A 314 -21.89 -6.97 -6.24
N ASN A 315 -22.82 -6.99 -5.28
CA ASN A 315 -23.56 -8.19 -4.95
C ASN A 315 -24.74 -8.38 -5.92
N PRO A 316 -25.06 -9.61 -6.37
CA PRO A 316 -26.20 -9.85 -7.24
C PRO A 316 -27.50 -9.23 -6.70
N GLY A 317 -28.20 -8.45 -7.53
CA GLY A 317 -29.45 -7.80 -7.18
C GLY A 317 -29.31 -6.57 -6.27
N ARG A 318 -28.10 -6.08 -6.01
CA ARG A 318 -27.84 -4.90 -5.18
C ARG A 318 -27.05 -3.86 -5.98
N VAL A 319 -27.37 -2.58 -5.76
CA VAL A 319 -26.62 -1.45 -6.31
C VAL A 319 -26.22 -0.57 -5.15
N GLN A 320 -24.99 -0.77 -4.69
CA GLN A 320 -24.44 -0.15 -3.49
C GLN A 320 -23.32 0.82 -3.88
N PRO A 321 -23.13 1.92 -3.13
CA PRO A 321 -21.93 2.72 -3.27
C PRO A 321 -20.71 1.88 -2.90
N ILE A 322 -19.67 1.96 -3.72
CA ILE A 322 -18.42 1.24 -3.55
C ILE A 322 -17.45 2.17 -2.83
N THR A 323 -16.96 1.72 -1.68
CA THR A 323 -15.92 2.41 -0.91
C THR A 323 -14.75 1.50 -0.63
N PHE A 324 -13.62 2.12 -0.35
CA PHE A 324 -12.46 1.44 0.19
C PHE A 324 -12.06 2.14 1.48
N THR A 325 -12.65 1.77 2.62
CA THR A 325 -12.32 2.37 3.93
C THR A 325 -10.90 2.06 4.40
N GLU A 326 -10.27 1.03 3.82
CA GLU A 326 -8.82 0.86 3.82
C GLU A 326 -8.34 0.44 2.42
N CYS A 327 -7.57 1.30 1.75
CA CYS A 327 -6.80 0.93 0.57
C CYS A 327 -5.36 1.41 0.66
N VAL A 328 -4.46 1.00 -0.23
CA VAL A 328 -3.05 1.47 -0.26
C VAL A 328 -2.29 1.23 1.06
N GLY A 329 -1.38 0.26 1.11
CA GLY A 329 -0.70 -0.10 2.35
C GLY A 329 0.75 0.36 2.45
N ASN A 330 1.06 1.66 2.33
CA ASN A 330 2.46 2.12 2.44
C ASN A 330 2.76 2.68 3.84
N TYR A 331 3.73 2.08 4.52
CA TYR A 331 4.06 2.41 5.92
C TYR A 331 5.52 2.78 6.05
N THR A 332 5.77 4.08 5.96
CA THR A 332 7.09 4.67 6.16
C THR A 332 7.26 5.05 7.64
N GLY A 333 8.46 4.81 8.18
CA GLY A 333 8.86 5.18 9.54
C GLY A 333 9.18 6.67 9.69
N ILE A 334 9.84 7.02 10.79
CA ILE A 334 10.14 8.42 11.15
C ILE A 334 11.12 9.04 10.14
N ASP A 335 12.14 8.30 9.72
CA ASP A 335 13.13 8.80 8.76
C ASP A 335 12.67 8.74 7.28
N GLY A 336 11.45 8.25 7.02
CA GLY A 336 10.89 8.12 5.69
C GLY A 336 11.11 6.77 5.00
N ARG A 337 11.99 5.89 5.50
CA ARG A 337 12.16 4.52 4.98
C ARG A 337 10.93 3.66 5.30
N PHE A 338 10.72 2.57 4.56
CA PHE A 338 9.71 1.57 4.92
C PHE A 338 9.97 0.96 6.30
N ASN A 339 8.91 0.66 7.05
CA ASN A 339 9.02 0.17 8.42
C ASN A 339 9.16 -1.36 8.47
N LEU A 340 10.35 -1.90 8.71
CA LEU A 340 10.68 -3.32 8.54
C LEU A 340 10.34 -4.22 9.74
N CYS A 341 9.08 -4.30 10.14
CA CYS A 341 8.71 -5.09 11.32
C CYS A 341 9.02 -6.61 11.20
N SER A 342 9.91 -7.10 12.07
CA SER A 342 10.65 -8.39 11.98
C SER A 342 9.88 -9.65 11.60
N ARG A 343 8.77 -9.93 12.27
CA ARG A 343 7.97 -11.16 12.07
C ARG A 343 6.68 -10.90 11.29
N THR A 344 6.55 -9.72 10.68
CA THR A 344 5.30 -9.26 10.09
C THR A 344 5.41 -9.16 8.56
N LYS A 345 4.44 -8.50 7.95
CA LYS A 345 4.23 -8.42 6.50
C LYS A 345 5.21 -7.46 5.79
N GLN A 346 5.96 -6.65 6.54
CA GLN A 346 6.74 -5.53 6.00
C GLN A 346 8.06 -5.86 5.31
N PRO A 347 8.86 -6.84 5.79
CA PRO A 347 10.16 -7.11 5.18
C PRO A 347 10.09 -7.58 3.72
N GLY A 348 9.02 -8.29 3.35
CA GLY A 348 8.83 -8.76 1.97
C GLY A 348 8.43 -7.64 0.99
N SER A 349 7.60 -6.69 1.40
CA SER A 349 7.10 -5.63 0.52
C SER A 349 8.14 -4.54 0.25
N GLN A 350 8.93 -4.12 1.25
CA GLN A 350 9.97 -3.08 1.03
C GLN A 350 10.90 -3.44 -0.13
N LYS A 351 11.44 -4.67 -0.13
CA LYS A 351 12.36 -5.11 -1.17
C LYS A 351 11.75 -5.08 -2.57
N CYS A 352 10.43 -5.19 -2.70
CA CYS A 352 9.75 -5.06 -4.00
C CYS A 352 9.85 -3.63 -4.56
N TRP A 353 9.96 -2.61 -3.71
CA TRP A 353 9.77 -1.21 -4.09
C TRP A 353 11.07 -0.41 -4.10
N THR A 354 11.89 -0.58 -3.07
CA THR A 354 13.18 0.11 -2.98
C THR A 354 14.37 -0.83 -3.21
N GLY A 355 14.11 -2.13 -3.32
CA GLY A 355 15.12 -3.12 -3.70
C GLY A 355 16.42 -2.99 -2.92
N HIS A 356 17.54 -3.06 -3.63
CA HIS A 356 18.87 -2.90 -3.09
C HIS A 356 19.45 -1.48 -3.29
N LEU A 357 18.61 -0.43 -3.35
CA LEU A 357 19.08 0.96 -3.39
C LEU A 357 20.02 1.30 -2.21
N PRO A 358 20.95 2.26 -2.36
CA PRO A 358 21.81 2.73 -1.26
C PRO A 358 21.00 3.23 -0.08
N ASP A 359 21.52 3.07 1.15
CA ASP A 359 20.77 3.39 2.37
C ASP A 359 20.33 4.87 2.42
N ASP A 360 21.14 5.78 1.91
CA ASP A 360 20.83 7.21 1.80
C ASP A 360 19.73 7.53 0.77
N GLU A 361 19.50 6.65 -0.21
CA GLU A 361 18.42 6.79 -1.20
C GLU A 361 17.10 6.12 -0.74
N GLN A 362 17.16 5.16 0.20
CA GLN A 362 16.00 4.35 0.62
C GLN A 362 14.81 5.22 1.09
N ALA A 363 15.06 6.27 1.86
CA ALA A 363 14.01 7.13 2.40
C ALA A 363 13.28 7.91 1.28
N GLY A 364 14.05 8.53 0.38
CA GLY A 364 13.51 9.29 -0.75
C GLY A 364 12.70 8.39 -1.69
N ALA A 365 13.22 7.21 -2.01
CA ALA A 365 12.55 6.24 -2.86
C ALA A 365 11.23 5.73 -2.24
N ALA A 366 11.23 5.38 -0.94
CA ALA A 366 10.05 4.91 -0.23
C ALA A 366 8.94 5.97 -0.17
N MET A 367 9.28 7.23 0.15
CA MET A 367 8.29 8.32 0.19
C MET A 367 7.77 8.68 -1.21
N THR A 368 8.62 8.62 -2.24
CA THR A 368 8.21 8.84 -3.64
C THR A 368 7.23 7.75 -4.08
N TYR A 369 7.54 6.48 -3.77
CA TYR A 369 6.65 5.36 -4.08
C TYR A 369 5.32 5.47 -3.31
N GLN A 370 5.36 5.85 -2.04
CA GLN A 370 4.17 6.08 -1.23
C GLN A 370 3.22 7.11 -1.88
N ALA A 371 3.76 8.25 -2.30
CA ALA A 371 3.00 9.27 -3.03
C ALA A 371 2.50 8.77 -4.39
N PHE A 372 3.35 8.08 -5.15
CA PHE A 372 3.01 7.51 -6.45
C PHE A 372 1.80 6.56 -6.39
N VAL A 373 1.78 5.62 -5.44
CA VAL A 373 0.65 4.68 -5.30
C VAL A 373 -0.61 5.41 -4.83
N LEU A 374 -0.49 6.36 -3.91
CA LEU A 374 -1.64 7.17 -3.45
C LEU A 374 -2.27 7.93 -4.61
N LYS A 375 -1.45 8.61 -5.41
CA LYS A 375 -1.88 9.33 -6.60
C LYS A 375 -2.69 8.44 -7.53
N ASN A 376 -2.08 7.33 -7.95
CA ASN A 376 -2.73 6.42 -8.89
C ASN A 376 -4.01 5.81 -8.33
N ALA A 377 -4.03 5.43 -7.05
CA ALA A 377 -5.22 4.91 -6.39
C ALA A 377 -6.39 5.90 -6.39
N THR A 378 -6.13 7.11 -5.92
CA THR A 378 -7.17 8.12 -5.68
C THR A 378 -7.68 8.74 -6.97
N GLU A 379 -6.79 9.02 -7.93
CA GLU A 379 -7.18 9.64 -9.19
C GLU A 379 -7.88 8.66 -10.12
N LEU A 380 -7.38 7.44 -10.27
CA LEU A 380 -7.98 6.44 -11.15
C LEU A 380 -9.38 6.07 -10.67
N PHE A 381 -9.60 5.93 -9.35
CA PHE A 381 -10.93 5.68 -8.80
C PHE A 381 -11.94 6.78 -9.20
N ARG A 382 -11.52 8.05 -9.19
CA ARG A 382 -12.34 9.18 -9.63
C ARG A 382 -12.55 9.21 -11.15
N ARG A 383 -11.50 9.00 -11.96
CA ARG A 383 -11.60 8.94 -13.43
C ARG A 383 -12.60 7.86 -13.90
N LEU A 384 -12.53 6.69 -13.27
CA LEU A 384 -13.37 5.55 -13.62
C LEU A 384 -14.84 5.71 -13.23
N ARG A 385 -15.22 6.71 -12.43
CA ARG A 385 -16.62 6.94 -12.03
C ARG A 385 -17.56 7.15 -13.23
N SER A 386 -17.03 7.73 -14.31
CA SER A 386 -17.75 7.87 -15.59
C SER A 386 -18.12 6.54 -16.26
N GLN A 387 -17.45 5.44 -15.90
CA GLN A 387 -17.69 4.08 -16.41
C GLN A 387 -18.41 3.20 -15.38
N ASN A 388 -18.09 3.39 -14.10
CA ASN A 388 -18.78 2.76 -12.98
C ASN A 388 -19.22 3.85 -11.98
N SER A 389 -20.48 4.26 -12.10
CA SER A 389 -21.06 5.33 -11.28
C SER A 389 -21.11 5.02 -9.78
N CYS A 390 -20.95 3.75 -9.40
CA CYS A 390 -20.98 3.34 -7.99
C CYS A 390 -19.66 3.60 -7.25
N LEU A 391 -18.60 4.01 -7.94
CA LEU A 391 -17.33 4.37 -7.31
C LEU A 391 -17.49 5.66 -6.50
N ALA A 392 -17.66 5.51 -5.19
CA ALA A 392 -18.15 6.56 -4.31
C ALA A 392 -17.14 7.04 -3.25
N GLY A 393 -16.02 6.34 -3.03
CA GLY A 393 -14.95 6.86 -2.17
C GLY A 393 -13.73 5.97 -1.96
N THR A 394 -12.62 6.61 -1.64
CA THR A 394 -11.34 5.96 -1.31
C THR A 394 -10.77 6.51 -0.01
N MET A 395 -10.19 5.64 0.82
CA MET A 395 -9.58 6.02 2.09
C MET A 395 -8.25 5.31 2.25
N PRO A 396 -7.15 5.89 1.73
CA PRO A 396 -5.84 5.28 1.86
C PRO A 396 -5.44 5.07 3.33
N PHE A 397 -4.83 3.92 3.60
CA PHE A 397 -4.36 3.45 4.88
C PHE A 397 -2.84 3.56 4.91
N THR A 398 -2.37 4.81 4.99
CA THR A 398 -0.95 5.14 4.83
C THR A 398 -0.50 6.19 5.85
N ILE A 399 0.78 6.14 6.25
CA ILE A 399 1.34 7.05 7.27
C ILE A 399 1.76 8.36 6.61
N ILE A 400 1.05 9.45 6.90
CA ILE A 400 1.28 10.76 6.25
C ILE A 400 2.16 11.73 7.04
N PHE A 401 2.60 11.37 8.24
CA PHE A 401 3.45 12.19 9.11
C PHE A 401 4.75 11.47 9.45
N HIS A 402 5.81 12.23 9.70
CA HIS A 402 7.09 11.70 10.19
C HIS A 402 7.00 11.32 11.68
N ASN A 403 6.44 12.19 12.51
CA ASN A 403 6.43 12.00 13.96
C ASN A 403 5.00 11.78 14.48
N TRP A 404 4.88 10.87 15.45
CA TRP A 404 3.64 10.57 16.15
C TRP A 404 3.91 10.47 17.65
N ASP A 405 4.89 9.64 18.03
CA ASP A 405 5.36 9.53 19.40
C ASP A 405 6.23 10.73 19.82
N GLY A 406 6.14 11.11 21.10
CA GLY A 406 6.98 12.16 21.71
C GLY A 406 6.70 13.60 21.28
N VAL A 407 5.73 13.83 20.39
CA VAL A 407 5.33 15.17 19.93
C VAL A 407 4.62 15.95 21.04
N LYS A 408 4.85 17.27 21.09
CA LYS A 408 4.22 18.18 22.05
C LYS A 408 3.11 19.03 21.45
N SER A 409 3.01 19.07 20.13
CA SER A 409 2.00 19.81 19.39
C SER A 409 1.78 19.19 18.01
N PHE A 410 0.69 19.57 17.33
CA PHE A 410 0.42 19.13 15.96
C PHE A 410 1.55 19.51 14.98
N ALA A 411 2.15 20.70 15.13
CA ALA A 411 3.21 21.19 14.26
C ALA A 411 4.46 20.28 14.24
N GLU A 412 4.71 19.53 15.32
CA GLU A 412 5.84 18.61 15.42
C GLU A 412 5.62 17.29 14.65
N MET A 413 4.39 16.96 14.23
CA MET A 413 4.11 15.73 13.47
C MET A 413 4.80 15.70 12.10
N LYS A 414 5.00 16.86 11.46
CA LYS A 414 5.69 17.07 10.17
C LYS A 414 5.15 16.20 9.01
N PRO A 415 4.36 16.75 8.08
CA PRO A 415 3.79 15.98 6.98
C PRO A 415 4.86 15.46 6.01
N LYS A 416 4.61 14.28 5.45
CA LYS A 416 5.39 13.61 4.40
C LYS A 416 4.93 14.04 3.00
N PRO A 417 5.72 13.81 1.93
CA PRO A 417 5.32 14.13 0.55
C PRO A 417 3.94 13.59 0.13
N VAL A 418 3.55 12.41 0.64
CA VAL A 418 2.22 11.82 0.39
C VAL A 418 1.06 12.71 0.86
N ALA A 419 1.24 13.54 1.90
CA ALA A 419 0.23 14.47 2.35
C ALA A 419 -0.07 15.53 1.28
N TRP A 420 0.98 16.07 0.64
CA TRP A 420 0.83 17.03 -0.45
C TRP A 420 0.27 16.37 -1.71
N GLN A 421 0.53 15.08 -1.92
CA GLN A 421 -0.12 14.33 -2.99
C GLN A 421 -1.64 14.19 -2.77
N TYR A 422 -2.12 14.04 -1.53
CA TYR A 422 -3.56 14.15 -1.25
C TYR A 422 -4.11 15.50 -1.69
N GLN A 423 -3.42 16.59 -1.32
CA GLN A 423 -3.85 17.94 -1.68
C GLN A 423 -4.07 18.10 -3.19
N ILE A 424 -3.26 17.43 -4.02
CA ILE A 424 -3.43 17.41 -5.49
C ILE A 424 -4.56 16.46 -5.90
N SER A 425 -4.50 15.18 -5.53
CA SER A 425 -5.41 14.14 -6.07
C SER A 425 -6.85 14.25 -5.54
N TYR A 426 -7.04 14.94 -4.40
CA TYR A 426 -8.36 15.18 -3.80
C TYR A 426 -8.92 16.58 -4.04
N GLN A 427 -8.30 17.41 -4.89
CA GLN A 427 -8.90 18.69 -5.29
C GLN A 427 -10.38 18.50 -5.68
N PRO A 428 -11.29 19.39 -5.23
CA PRO A 428 -12.72 19.29 -5.53
C PRO A 428 -12.96 19.14 -7.04
N VAL A 429 -12.29 19.97 -7.84
CA VAL A 429 -12.12 19.73 -9.27
C VAL A 429 -10.76 19.07 -9.50
N LEU A 430 -10.76 17.88 -10.09
CA LEU A 430 -9.52 17.14 -10.38
C LEU A 430 -9.24 17.13 -11.88
N LEU A 431 -8.14 17.76 -12.28
CA LEU A 431 -7.39 17.37 -13.47
C LEU A 431 -6.62 16.09 -13.17
N SER A 432 -6.73 15.08 -14.02
CA SER A 432 -5.92 13.87 -13.92
C SER A 432 -5.46 13.41 -15.31
N TRP A 433 -4.19 13.05 -15.40
CA TRP A 433 -3.56 12.60 -16.64
C TRP A 433 -3.66 11.07 -16.76
N GLU A 434 -4.36 10.60 -17.79
CA GLU A 434 -4.26 9.22 -18.25
C GLU A 434 -3.13 9.15 -19.29
N SER A 435 -1.94 8.73 -18.83
CA SER A 435 -0.76 8.53 -19.67
C SER A 435 -0.26 7.10 -19.52
N TRP A 436 -0.19 6.39 -20.66
CA TRP A 436 0.39 5.04 -20.75
C TRP A 436 1.74 5.04 -21.47
N GLN A 437 2.31 6.22 -21.73
CA GLN A 437 3.61 6.41 -22.39
C GLN A 437 4.53 7.18 -21.44
N SER A 438 5.07 6.49 -20.43
CA SER A 438 5.97 7.08 -19.43
C SER A 438 7.34 7.46 -20.01
N GLN A 439 7.71 6.90 -21.16
CA GLN A 439 9.03 7.04 -21.77
C GLN A 439 8.91 7.15 -23.29
N ILE A 440 9.41 8.23 -23.88
CA ILE A 440 9.20 8.50 -25.30
C ILE A 440 10.46 9.04 -25.98
N TYR A 441 10.61 8.76 -27.26
CA TYR A 441 11.65 9.40 -28.07
C TYR A 441 11.31 10.85 -28.40
N ALA A 442 12.32 11.72 -28.36
CA ALA A 442 12.22 13.05 -28.95
C ALA A 442 11.89 12.95 -30.45
N GLY A 443 10.93 13.75 -30.93
CA GLY A 443 10.41 13.67 -32.30
C GLY A 443 9.18 12.76 -32.48
N SER A 444 8.78 12.02 -31.44
CA SER A 444 7.55 11.21 -31.45
C SER A 444 6.33 11.98 -30.96
N LYS A 445 5.14 11.39 -31.11
CA LYS A 445 3.88 11.93 -30.58
C LYS A 445 3.54 11.28 -29.25
N LEU A 446 3.37 12.08 -28.21
CA LEU A 446 2.83 11.66 -26.92
C LEU A 446 1.31 11.66 -26.98
N ALA A 447 0.69 10.52 -26.70
CA ALA A 447 -0.75 10.37 -26.56
C ALA A 447 -1.12 10.36 -25.06
N VAL A 448 -1.96 11.31 -24.66
CA VAL A 448 -2.41 11.45 -23.26
C VAL A 448 -3.89 11.87 -23.25
N VAL A 449 -4.64 11.52 -22.20
CA VAL A 449 -6.00 12.03 -22.00
C VAL A 449 -6.04 12.88 -20.73
N ALA A 450 -6.51 14.12 -20.86
CA ALA A 450 -6.83 14.97 -19.72
C ALA A 450 -8.25 14.66 -19.24
N HIS A 451 -8.39 14.19 -18.00
CA HIS A 451 -9.68 14.00 -17.34
C HIS A 451 -9.93 15.16 -16.39
N VAL A 452 -11.13 15.76 -16.46
CA VAL A 452 -11.59 16.77 -15.51
C VAL A 452 -12.79 16.20 -14.76
N VAL A 453 -12.61 15.85 -13.49
CA VAL A 453 -13.67 15.32 -12.60
C VAL A 453 -14.17 16.46 -11.71
N ASN A 454 -15.47 16.74 -11.76
CA ASN A 454 -16.09 17.81 -10.97
C ASN A 454 -16.75 17.24 -9.71
N ASP A 455 -16.08 17.37 -8.56
CA ASP A 455 -16.62 17.13 -7.21
C ASP A 455 -16.58 18.41 -6.37
N ASP A 456 -16.91 19.56 -6.99
CA ASP A 456 -16.91 20.87 -6.33
C ASP A 456 -17.61 20.84 -4.95
N ASP A 457 -16.96 21.41 -3.93
CA ASP A 457 -17.41 21.32 -2.54
C ASP A 457 -18.74 22.04 -2.29
N TYR A 458 -19.09 23.01 -3.15
CA TYR A 458 -20.33 23.78 -3.07
C TYR A 458 -21.42 23.24 -4.02
N GLY A 459 -21.08 22.26 -4.84
CA GLY A 459 -22.00 21.62 -5.78
C GLY A 459 -22.27 22.44 -7.02
N ASN A 460 -21.28 23.15 -7.55
CA ASN A 460 -21.41 23.97 -8.75
C ASN A 460 -21.00 23.22 -10.03
N ASP A 461 -21.64 23.59 -11.14
CA ASP A 461 -21.17 23.23 -12.48
C ASP A 461 -19.90 24.03 -12.82
N LEU A 462 -19.06 23.48 -13.69
CA LEU A 462 -17.92 24.19 -14.28
C LEU A 462 -18.33 24.71 -15.65
N ASP A 463 -18.19 26.03 -15.87
CA ASP A 463 -18.43 26.69 -17.15
C ASP A 463 -17.21 27.50 -17.56
N GLU A 464 -17.13 27.86 -18.86
CA GLU A 464 -15.97 28.57 -19.41
C GLU A 464 -14.66 27.84 -19.06
N VAL A 465 -14.68 26.52 -19.21
CA VAL A 465 -13.62 25.64 -18.75
C VAL A 465 -12.48 25.65 -19.76
N HIS A 466 -11.28 25.92 -19.29
CA HIS A 466 -10.09 26.01 -20.11
C HIS A 466 -8.93 25.23 -19.50
N LEU A 467 -8.28 24.37 -20.30
CA LEU A 467 -7.10 23.62 -19.91
C LEU A 467 -5.85 24.28 -20.49
N GLN A 468 -4.94 24.67 -19.62
CA GLN A 468 -3.58 25.05 -19.98
C GLN A 468 -2.63 23.92 -19.61
N TRP A 469 -1.76 23.50 -20.51
CA TRP A 469 -0.80 22.42 -20.27
C TRP A 469 0.59 22.79 -20.77
N TRP A 470 1.62 22.21 -20.16
CA TRP A 470 3.00 22.37 -20.60
C TRP A 470 3.86 21.17 -20.20
N ILE A 471 4.96 20.99 -20.92
CA ILE A 471 6.05 20.09 -20.55
C ILE A 471 7.22 20.96 -20.09
N GLU A 472 7.81 20.63 -18.95
CA GLU A 472 9.00 21.31 -18.44
C GLU A 472 10.11 20.35 -18.05
N LYS A 473 11.35 20.85 -18.08
CA LYS A 473 12.55 20.21 -17.52
C LYS A 473 13.24 21.23 -16.61
N GLU A 474 13.55 20.82 -15.39
CA GLU A 474 14.29 21.65 -14.42
C GLU A 474 13.65 23.04 -14.19
N GLY A 475 12.30 23.12 -14.27
CA GLY A 475 11.53 24.35 -14.09
C GLY A 475 11.37 25.21 -15.36
N GLU A 476 12.02 24.85 -16.48
CA GLU A 476 11.87 25.54 -17.76
C GLU A 476 10.82 24.89 -18.65
N LYS A 477 9.83 25.68 -19.10
CA LYS A 477 8.80 25.23 -20.04
C LYS A 477 9.41 25.03 -21.43
N VAL A 478 9.39 23.79 -21.92
CA VAL A 478 9.94 23.44 -23.25
C VAL A 478 8.86 23.33 -24.32
N LEU A 479 7.61 23.08 -23.91
CA LEU A 479 6.46 22.96 -24.79
C LEU A 479 5.21 23.35 -24.01
N ALA A 480 4.25 24.02 -24.63
CA ALA A 480 2.99 24.37 -24.00
C ALA A 480 1.84 24.39 -25.01
N GLY A 481 0.63 24.29 -24.51
CA GLY A 481 -0.59 24.47 -25.29
C GLY A 481 -1.78 24.73 -24.40
N GLU A 482 -2.88 25.08 -25.04
CA GLU A 482 -4.11 25.45 -24.37
C GLU A 482 -5.32 24.96 -25.15
N ILE A 483 -6.42 24.66 -24.45
CA ILE A 483 -7.63 24.15 -25.08
C ILE A 483 -8.89 24.43 -24.25
N ASP A 484 -9.93 24.89 -24.92
CA ASP A 484 -11.25 25.03 -24.32
C ASP A 484 -11.91 23.65 -24.16
N LEU A 485 -12.55 23.47 -23.01
CA LEU A 485 -13.29 22.27 -22.65
C LEU A 485 -14.79 22.61 -22.55
N PRO A 486 -15.68 21.62 -22.80
CA PRO A 486 -17.10 21.81 -22.53
C PRO A 486 -17.36 22.04 -21.04
N SER A 487 -18.51 22.66 -20.72
CA SER A 487 -18.98 22.72 -19.33
C SER A 487 -19.05 21.31 -18.72
N VAL A 488 -18.67 21.20 -17.46
CA VAL A 488 -18.65 19.94 -16.70
C VAL A 488 -19.67 20.05 -15.57
N PRO A 489 -20.83 19.39 -15.67
CA PRO A 489 -21.84 19.42 -14.61
C PRO A 489 -21.27 18.93 -13.28
N TYR A 490 -21.85 19.38 -12.17
CA TYR A 490 -21.53 18.85 -10.85
C TYR A 490 -21.67 17.32 -10.85
N TYR A 491 -20.69 16.65 -10.24
CA TYR A 491 -20.54 15.20 -10.21
C TYR A 491 -20.16 14.55 -11.56
N GLY A 492 -20.00 15.35 -12.63
CA GLY A 492 -19.65 14.92 -13.98
C GLY A 492 -18.15 14.71 -14.22
N THR A 493 -17.81 14.27 -15.43
CA THR A 493 -16.42 14.11 -15.89
C THR A 493 -16.30 14.46 -17.37
N CYS A 494 -15.33 15.31 -17.73
CA CYS A 494 -14.93 15.57 -19.11
C CYS A 494 -13.63 14.82 -19.42
N LYS A 495 -13.52 14.26 -20.63
CA LYS A 495 -12.32 13.57 -21.13
C LYS A 495 -11.86 14.23 -22.42
N ARG A 496 -10.61 14.68 -22.46
CA ARG A 496 -10.01 15.30 -23.64
C ARG A 496 -8.73 14.59 -24.06
N PRO A 497 -8.76 13.76 -25.12
CA PRO A 497 -7.55 13.23 -25.73
C PRO A 497 -6.69 14.35 -26.31
N LEU A 498 -5.38 14.27 -26.08
CA LEU A 498 -4.36 15.16 -26.60
C LEU A 498 -3.31 14.33 -27.34
N SER A 499 -2.82 14.87 -28.45
CA SER A 499 -1.66 14.36 -29.16
C SER A 499 -0.63 15.49 -29.19
N ILE A 500 0.47 15.27 -28.48
CA ILE A 500 1.50 16.29 -28.26
C ILE A 500 2.74 15.90 -29.06
N ASP A 501 3.13 16.75 -30.01
CA ASP A 501 4.34 16.57 -30.81
C ASP A 501 5.58 16.91 -29.97
N ILE A 502 6.40 15.91 -29.62
CA ILE A 502 7.61 16.10 -28.82
C ILE A 502 8.74 16.64 -29.73
N PRO A 503 9.35 17.80 -29.43
CA PRO A 503 10.41 18.36 -30.29
C PRO A 503 11.62 17.44 -30.41
N GLN A 504 12.18 17.31 -31.62
CA GLN A 504 13.27 16.38 -31.92
C GLN A 504 14.62 16.76 -31.28
N ASN A 505 14.78 18.02 -30.88
CA ASN A 505 16.00 18.57 -30.30
C ASN A 505 16.04 18.52 -28.77
N LEU A 506 15.00 18.00 -28.11
CA LEU A 506 15.02 17.88 -26.66
C LEU A 506 16.12 16.90 -26.19
N PRO A 507 16.94 17.27 -25.19
CA PRO A 507 17.94 16.38 -24.62
C PRO A 507 17.28 15.28 -23.80
N SER A 508 18.00 14.17 -23.64
CA SER A 508 17.54 13.08 -22.78
C SER A 508 17.35 13.55 -21.34
N GLY A 509 16.34 13.01 -20.66
CA GLY A 509 16.15 13.27 -19.22
C GLY A 509 14.71 13.12 -18.75
N ASP A 510 14.53 13.41 -17.47
CA ASP A 510 13.23 13.47 -16.82
C ASP A 510 12.58 14.85 -17.06
N TYR A 511 11.30 14.81 -17.44
CA TYR A 511 10.42 15.95 -17.69
C TYR A 511 9.13 15.77 -16.88
N MET A 512 8.37 16.84 -16.76
CA MET A 512 7.03 16.83 -16.18
C MET A 512 6.02 17.37 -17.18
N LEU A 513 4.99 16.59 -17.49
CA LEU A 513 3.76 17.10 -18.09
C LEU A 513 2.92 17.72 -16.97
N LYS A 514 2.55 18.98 -17.11
CA LYS A 514 1.78 19.75 -16.14
C LYS A 514 0.55 20.36 -16.79
N GLY A 515 -0.48 20.62 -15.99
CA GLY A 515 -1.62 21.39 -16.46
C GLY A 515 -2.45 22.00 -15.35
N GLU A 516 -3.24 22.99 -15.76
CA GLU A 516 -4.16 23.75 -14.93
C GLU A 516 -5.54 23.79 -15.58
N ILE A 517 -6.58 23.68 -14.77
CA ILE A 517 -7.96 23.93 -15.19
C ILE A 517 -8.38 25.30 -14.65
N TRP A 518 -8.88 26.13 -15.56
CA TRP A 518 -9.46 27.42 -15.29
C TRP A 518 -10.96 27.37 -15.56
N SER A 519 -11.75 28.04 -14.73
CA SER A 519 -13.20 28.17 -14.85
C SER A 519 -13.58 29.59 -14.46
N LYS A 520 -14.34 30.30 -15.31
CA LYS A 520 -14.74 31.70 -15.11
C LYS A 520 -13.57 32.62 -14.70
N GLY A 521 -12.41 32.42 -15.33
CA GLY A 521 -11.19 33.20 -15.08
C GLY A 521 -10.41 32.85 -13.81
N SER A 522 -10.78 31.82 -13.04
CA SER A 522 -10.05 31.38 -11.85
C SER A 522 -9.49 29.96 -12.00
N LYS A 523 -8.28 29.73 -11.50
CA LYS A 523 -7.70 28.38 -11.42
C LYS A 523 -8.45 27.54 -10.40
N VAL A 524 -8.96 26.38 -10.82
CA VAL A 524 -9.70 25.44 -9.96
C VAL A 524 -9.02 24.09 -9.80
N SER A 525 -8.04 23.76 -10.64
CA SER A 525 -7.28 22.51 -10.52
C SER A 525 -5.86 22.63 -11.08
N TYR A 526 -4.93 21.83 -10.55
CA TYR A 526 -3.59 21.61 -11.08
C TYR A 526 -3.21 20.13 -10.95
N ASN A 527 -2.54 19.56 -11.95
CA ASN A 527 -1.92 18.24 -11.81
C ASN A 527 -0.74 18.07 -12.77
N GLU A 528 0.11 17.10 -12.48
CA GLU A 528 1.32 16.79 -13.22
C GLU A 528 1.49 15.29 -13.47
N SER A 529 2.38 14.89 -14.36
CA SER A 529 2.71 13.50 -14.66
C SER A 529 4.17 13.42 -15.09
N GLU A 530 4.91 12.45 -14.56
CA GLU A 530 6.31 12.24 -14.94
C GLU A 530 6.39 11.72 -16.38
N LEU A 531 7.43 12.15 -17.10
CA LEU A 531 7.74 11.73 -18.47
C LEU A 531 9.25 11.65 -18.65
N PHE A 532 9.75 10.53 -19.16
CA PHE A 532 11.13 10.45 -19.63
C PHE A 532 11.17 10.70 -21.15
N ILE A 533 12.01 11.62 -21.59
CA ILE A 533 12.24 11.87 -23.02
C ILE A 533 13.64 11.41 -23.37
N ALA A 534 13.76 10.55 -24.39
CA ALA A 534 15.02 10.11 -24.97
C ALA A 534 15.38 10.96 -26.19
N GLY A 535 16.37 11.83 -26.02
CA GLY A 535 16.93 12.68 -27.07
C GLY A 535 17.91 11.93 -27.98
N LYS A 536 18.56 12.67 -28.88
CA LYS A 536 19.61 12.12 -29.77
C LYS A 536 20.82 11.59 -29.01
N ASP A 537 21.09 12.15 -27.83
CA ASP A 537 22.14 11.75 -26.90
C ASP A 537 21.84 10.42 -26.17
N TRP A 538 20.60 9.91 -26.26
CA TRP A 538 20.22 8.66 -25.61
C TRP A 538 20.91 7.43 -26.23
N ARG A 539 20.96 7.43 -27.57
CA ARG A 539 21.67 6.42 -28.35
C ARG A 539 23.14 6.81 -28.36
N GLY A 540 23.95 6.08 -27.59
CA GLY A 540 25.39 6.29 -27.55
C GLY A 540 26.03 6.22 -28.96
N THR A 541 27.24 6.73 -29.12
CA THR A 541 27.95 6.79 -30.41
C THR A 541 28.59 5.45 -30.82
N GLU A 542 28.41 4.40 -30.02
CA GLU A 542 29.12 3.14 -30.17
C GLU A 542 28.41 2.20 -31.14
N VAL A 543 29.15 1.67 -32.12
CA VAL A 543 28.60 0.79 -33.15
C VAL A 543 29.06 -0.64 -32.90
N MET A 544 28.10 -1.58 -32.86
CA MET A 544 28.40 -3.00 -32.80
C MET A 544 29.09 -3.47 -34.09
N LYS A 545 30.26 -4.10 -33.96
CA LYS A 545 31.06 -4.57 -35.11
C LYS A 545 30.94 -6.06 -35.40
N LYS A 546 30.59 -6.86 -34.38
CA LYS A 546 30.47 -8.32 -34.52
C LYS A 546 29.09 -8.71 -35.02
N THR A 547 29.04 -9.65 -35.95
CA THR A 547 27.79 -10.27 -36.39
C THR A 547 27.19 -11.09 -35.26
N ILE A 548 25.91 -10.88 -34.98
CA ILE A 548 25.12 -11.65 -34.03
C ILE A 548 24.24 -12.62 -34.80
N TYR A 549 24.23 -13.88 -34.38
CA TYR A 549 23.42 -14.89 -35.02
C TYR A 549 22.05 -14.96 -34.35
N VAL A 550 20.99 -15.14 -35.14
CA VAL A 550 19.61 -15.13 -34.63
C VAL A 550 18.90 -16.40 -35.08
N TYR A 551 18.44 -17.19 -34.12
CA TYR A 551 17.49 -18.26 -34.35
C TYR A 551 16.09 -17.75 -34.06
N ASP A 552 15.29 -17.53 -35.10
CA ASP A 552 13.93 -17.00 -35.00
C ASP A 552 12.97 -17.84 -35.85
N SER A 553 12.23 -18.72 -35.18
CA SER A 553 11.16 -19.53 -35.79
C SER A 553 9.77 -18.99 -35.46
N SER A 554 9.69 -17.84 -34.76
CA SER A 554 8.43 -17.18 -34.48
C SER A 554 7.74 -16.72 -35.77
N ALA A 555 6.41 -16.63 -35.71
CA ALA A 555 5.62 -16.16 -36.85
C ALA A 555 6.05 -14.74 -37.27
N GLY A 556 6.56 -14.62 -38.48
CA GLY A 556 7.02 -13.35 -39.05
C GLY A 556 8.38 -12.87 -38.54
N GLU A 557 9.19 -13.74 -37.90
CA GLU A 557 10.56 -13.45 -37.48
C GLU A 557 10.70 -12.12 -36.71
N GLN A 558 9.84 -11.96 -35.70
CA GLN A 558 9.62 -10.67 -35.02
C GLN A 558 10.90 -10.11 -34.41
N THR A 559 11.74 -10.98 -33.85
CA THR A 559 13.00 -10.57 -33.21
C THR A 559 14.01 -10.16 -34.27
N LEU A 560 14.17 -10.95 -35.33
CA LEU A 560 15.08 -10.62 -36.42
C LEU A 560 14.72 -9.26 -37.07
N ASN A 561 13.44 -9.05 -37.36
CA ASN A 561 12.92 -7.81 -37.93
C ASN A 561 13.13 -6.61 -37.01
N CYS A 562 12.90 -6.76 -35.70
CA CYS A 562 13.20 -5.72 -34.72
C CYS A 562 14.68 -5.33 -34.74
N LEU A 563 15.58 -6.31 -34.68
CA LEU A 563 17.03 -6.06 -34.63
C LEU A 563 17.53 -5.40 -35.92
N GLN A 564 17.02 -5.81 -37.08
CA GLN A 564 17.32 -5.19 -38.37
C GLN A 564 16.81 -3.74 -38.44
N LYS A 565 15.58 -3.48 -37.97
CA LYS A 565 15.00 -2.13 -37.91
C LYS A 565 15.80 -1.19 -37.01
N LEU A 566 16.36 -1.71 -35.91
CA LEU A 566 17.26 -0.97 -35.02
C LEU A 566 18.70 -0.84 -35.57
N GLY A 567 19.01 -1.48 -36.70
CA GLY A 567 20.30 -1.36 -37.40
C GLY A 567 21.40 -2.24 -36.84
N TYR A 568 21.09 -3.32 -36.13
CA TYR A 568 22.10 -4.23 -35.59
C TYR A 568 22.64 -5.21 -36.65
N PRO A 569 23.95 -5.56 -36.60
CA PRO A 569 24.56 -6.50 -37.53
C PRO A 569 24.14 -7.94 -37.20
N VAL A 570 22.97 -8.36 -37.70
CA VAL A 570 22.40 -9.69 -37.42
C VAL A 570 22.40 -10.62 -38.63
N LYS A 571 22.54 -11.92 -38.39
CA LYS A 571 22.44 -12.98 -39.40
C LYS A 571 21.54 -14.12 -38.91
N ALA A 572 20.54 -14.48 -39.70
CA ALA A 572 19.66 -15.61 -39.39
C ALA A 572 20.41 -16.95 -39.47
N VAL A 573 20.08 -17.88 -38.58
CA VAL A 573 20.56 -19.27 -38.57
C VAL A 573 19.42 -20.23 -38.31
N ARG A 574 19.56 -21.47 -38.82
CA ARG A 574 18.57 -22.54 -38.59
C ARG A 574 19.15 -23.76 -37.88
N MET A 575 20.47 -23.89 -37.85
CA MET A 575 21.13 -25.02 -37.21
C MET A 575 22.26 -24.54 -36.30
N VAL A 576 22.36 -25.10 -35.10
CA VAL A 576 23.39 -24.74 -34.11
C VAL A 576 24.80 -25.01 -34.65
N LYS A 577 24.96 -26.05 -35.47
CA LYS A 577 26.22 -26.39 -36.15
C LYS A 577 26.75 -25.31 -37.10
N GLU A 578 25.93 -24.34 -37.51
CA GLU A 578 26.33 -23.24 -38.40
C GLU A 578 27.00 -22.09 -37.64
N LEU A 579 26.96 -22.12 -36.31
CA LEU A 579 27.51 -21.07 -35.47
C LEU A 579 29.03 -21.12 -35.43
N PRO A 580 29.72 -20.00 -35.70
CA PRO A 580 31.15 -19.91 -35.44
C PRO A 580 31.47 -20.09 -33.96
N ARG A 581 32.69 -20.58 -33.69
CA ARG A 581 33.23 -20.65 -32.32
C ARG A 581 33.27 -19.25 -31.71
N ASN A 582 32.91 -19.14 -30.43
CA ASN A 582 32.89 -17.87 -29.66
C ASN A 582 32.00 -16.78 -30.27
N SER A 583 30.98 -17.16 -31.05
CA SER A 583 29.97 -16.21 -31.52
C SER A 583 28.90 -15.94 -30.46
N THR A 584 28.00 -15.00 -30.76
CA THR A 584 26.81 -14.73 -29.95
C THR A 584 25.57 -15.16 -30.73
N LEU A 585 24.74 -15.98 -30.09
CA LEU A 585 23.44 -16.41 -30.60
C LEU A 585 22.33 -15.71 -29.81
N ILE A 586 21.28 -15.29 -30.49
CA ILE A 586 20.00 -14.94 -29.89
C ILE A 586 19.04 -16.07 -30.17
N LEU A 587 18.48 -16.66 -29.12
CA LEU A 587 17.25 -17.45 -29.21
C LEU A 587 16.09 -16.45 -29.11
N ALA A 588 15.45 -16.21 -30.24
CA ALA A 588 14.40 -15.20 -30.38
C ALA A 588 13.19 -15.53 -29.53
N LYS A 589 12.38 -14.49 -29.26
CA LYS A 589 11.14 -14.63 -28.49
C LYS A 589 10.25 -15.72 -29.11
N ASN A 590 9.71 -16.61 -28.28
CA ASN A 590 8.80 -17.70 -28.67
C ASN A 590 9.27 -18.50 -29.91
N SER A 591 10.55 -18.86 -29.93
CA SER A 591 11.19 -19.56 -31.06
C SER A 591 11.73 -20.94 -30.68
N TRP A 592 11.41 -21.46 -29.49
CA TRP A 592 11.69 -22.86 -29.19
C TRP A 592 10.72 -23.77 -29.94
N ASP A 593 11.25 -24.64 -30.80
CA ASP A 593 10.51 -25.59 -31.62
C ASP A 593 11.18 -26.98 -31.64
N ASP A 594 10.57 -27.94 -32.33
CA ASP A 594 11.06 -29.31 -32.44
C ASP A 594 12.48 -29.39 -33.07
N SER A 595 12.83 -28.45 -33.96
CA SER A 595 14.15 -28.45 -34.58
C SER A 595 15.24 -28.07 -33.58
N LEU A 596 14.97 -27.06 -32.74
CA LEU A 596 15.89 -26.64 -31.69
C LEU A 596 15.94 -27.66 -30.55
N ASP A 597 14.82 -28.31 -30.22
CA ASP A 597 14.73 -29.35 -29.22
C ASP A 597 15.66 -30.54 -29.53
N ASN A 598 15.63 -30.99 -30.79
CA ASN A 598 16.53 -32.02 -31.33
C ASN A 598 18.02 -31.59 -31.36
N GLN A 599 18.30 -30.28 -31.21
CA GLN A 599 19.64 -29.71 -31.18
C GLN A 599 20.09 -29.27 -29.77
N SER A 600 19.31 -29.58 -28.72
CA SER A 600 19.60 -29.19 -27.34
C SER A 600 21.00 -29.64 -26.86
N GLY A 601 21.45 -30.84 -27.26
CA GLY A 601 22.81 -31.31 -26.98
C GLY A 601 23.89 -30.46 -27.65
N GLN A 602 23.66 -30.00 -28.88
CA GLN A 602 24.57 -29.12 -29.61
C GLN A 602 24.58 -27.71 -29.00
N LEU A 603 23.44 -27.22 -28.50
CA LEU A 603 23.38 -25.95 -27.74
C LEU A 603 24.23 -26.02 -26.48
N LYS A 604 24.12 -27.11 -25.71
CA LYS A 604 24.96 -27.33 -24.52
C LYS A 604 26.44 -27.31 -24.89
N GLU A 605 26.82 -28.04 -25.93
CA GLU A 605 28.20 -28.13 -26.36
C GLU A 605 28.74 -26.78 -26.88
N TYR A 606 27.93 -26.04 -27.63
CA TYR A 606 28.26 -24.70 -28.12
C TYR A 606 28.57 -23.75 -26.97
N VAL A 607 27.68 -23.65 -25.98
CA VAL A 607 27.91 -22.80 -24.80
C VAL A 607 29.12 -23.29 -24.00
N SER A 608 29.23 -24.60 -23.75
CA SER A 608 30.36 -25.19 -23.00
C SER A 608 31.73 -24.84 -23.59
N LYS A 609 31.81 -24.63 -24.91
CA LYS A 609 33.03 -24.28 -25.66
C LYS A 609 33.26 -22.77 -25.85
N GLY A 610 32.56 -21.92 -25.07
CA GLY A 610 32.73 -20.46 -25.11
C GLY A 610 31.66 -19.72 -25.93
N GLY A 611 30.69 -20.42 -26.50
CA GLY A 611 29.53 -19.81 -27.15
C GLY A 611 28.66 -19.06 -26.15
N ARG A 612 28.03 -17.98 -26.63
CA ARG A 612 27.14 -17.15 -25.79
C ARG A 612 25.75 -17.08 -26.36
N ILE A 613 24.76 -17.17 -25.49
CA ILE A 613 23.34 -17.15 -25.87
C ILE A 613 22.63 -16.03 -25.12
N ILE A 614 21.88 -15.19 -25.84
CA ILE A 614 20.80 -14.39 -25.27
C ILE A 614 19.51 -15.17 -25.52
N CYS A 615 18.91 -15.69 -24.47
CA CYS A 615 17.63 -16.38 -24.54
C CYS A 615 16.53 -15.39 -24.16
N LEU A 616 15.81 -14.89 -25.16
CA LEU A 616 14.63 -14.06 -24.97
C LEU A 616 13.43 -14.92 -24.54
N GLN A 617 12.32 -14.27 -24.19
CA GLN A 617 11.20 -14.93 -23.55
C GLN A 617 10.64 -16.08 -24.40
N GLN A 618 10.35 -17.22 -23.77
CA GLN A 618 9.80 -18.40 -24.45
C GLN A 618 8.40 -18.76 -23.91
N ASP A 619 7.67 -19.56 -24.69
CA ASP A 619 6.46 -20.19 -24.20
C ASP A 619 6.84 -21.31 -23.22
N ALA A 620 6.46 -21.14 -21.96
CA ALA A 620 6.76 -22.08 -20.88
C ALA A 620 6.18 -23.49 -21.11
N THR A 621 5.17 -23.64 -21.98
CA THR A 621 4.54 -24.94 -22.27
C THR A 621 5.34 -25.77 -23.27
N THR A 622 6.08 -25.13 -24.18
CA THR A 622 6.86 -25.81 -25.23
C THR A 622 8.36 -25.74 -25.00
N PHE A 623 8.84 -24.79 -24.20
CA PHE A 623 10.26 -24.59 -23.96
C PHE A 623 10.86 -25.74 -23.14
N ASN A 624 11.74 -26.52 -23.77
CA ASN A 624 12.54 -27.51 -23.08
C ASN A 624 13.65 -26.80 -22.29
N GLN A 625 13.59 -26.91 -20.96
CA GLN A 625 14.54 -26.26 -20.05
C GLN A 625 15.73 -27.14 -19.69
N SER A 626 15.74 -28.42 -20.09
CA SER A 626 16.78 -29.39 -19.71
C SER A 626 18.18 -29.05 -20.26
N TRP A 627 18.28 -28.06 -21.14
CA TRP A 627 19.53 -27.56 -21.66
C TRP A 627 20.18 -26.44 -20.84
N LEU A 628 19.41 -25.80 -19.97
CA LEU A 628 19.93 -24.82 -19.03
C LEU A 628 20.77 -25.51 -17.94
N PRO A 629 21.83 -24.86 -17.44
CA PRO A 629 22.66 -25.42 -16.37
C PRO A 629 21.97 -25.39 -14.99
N THR A 630 20.93 -24.55 -14.84
CA THR A 630 20.15 -24.40 -13.61
C THR A 630 18.67 -24.56 -13.94
N SER A 631 17.94 -25.28 -13.07
CA SER A 631 16.50 -25.45 -13.25
C SER A 631 15.77 -24.13 -13.02
N VAL A 632 14.89 -23.78 -13.95
CA VAL A 632 13.99 -22.65 -13.83
C VAL A 632 12.55 -23.11 -13.67
N GLU A 633 11.72 -22.25 -13.12
CA GLU A 633 10.27 -22.42 -13.14
C GLU A 633 9.64 -21.13 -13.66
N PHE A 634 9.07 -21.17 -14.85
CA PHE A 634 8.35 -20.02 -15.39
C PHE A 634 7.08 -19.77 -14.58
N LEU A 635 6.92 -18.52 -14.13
CA LEU A 635 5.79 -18.10 -13.32
C LEU A 635 4.52 -18.05 -14.18
N LYS A 636 3.37 -18.32 -13.57
CA LYS A 636 2.08 -18.44 -14.27
C LYS A 636 1.05 -17.41 -13.83
N ASP A 637 1.09 -17.02 -12.57
CA ASP A 637 0.16 -16.04 -12.01
C ASP A 637 0.52 -14.63 -12.49
N SER A 638 -0.49 -13.77 -12.65
CA SER A 638 -0.31 -12.37 -13.10
C SER A 638 -0.50 -11.37 -11.96
N ASN A 639 0.22 -10.24 -11.97
CA ASN A 639 -0.07 -9.17 -10.99
C ASN A 639 -1.46 -8.57 -11.18
N ASN A 640 -2.05 -8.74 -12.36
CA ASN A 640 -3.36 -8.23 -12.72
C ASN A 640 -4.52 -9.07 -12.17
N ASP A 641 -4.23 -10.16 -11.47
CA ASP A 641 -5.26 -11.02 -10.88
C ASP A 641 -6.11 -10.23 -9.86
N PRO A 642 -7.44 -10.16 -10.06
CA PRO A 642 -8.33 -9.46 -9.16
C PRO A 642 -8.62 -10.24 -7.87
N VAL A 643 -8.11 -11.44 -7.61
CA VAL A 643 -8.47 -12.20 -6.40
C VAL A 643 -7.89 -11.56 -5.12
N TYR A 644 -8.65 -11.62 -4.03
CA TYR A 644 -8.19 -11.31 -2.68
C TYR A 644 -8.32 -12.55 -1.78
N LEU A 645 -7.32 -12.93 -0.99
CA LEU A 645 -5.92 -12.46 -0.99
C LEU A 645 -5.21 -12.85 -2.29
N SER A 646 -4.15 -12.12 -2.66
CA SER A 646 -3.44 -12.41 -3.92
C SER A 646 -2.97 -13.87 -3.97
N PRO A 647 -3.05 -14.52 -5.14
CA PRO A 647 -2.85 -15.96 -5.24
C PRO A 647 -1.39 -16.38 -5.02
N SER A 648 -0.43 -15.52 -5.37
CA SER A 648 1.02 -15.79 -5.36
C SER A 648 1.87 -14.64 -4.82
N LEU A 649 3.11 -14.94 -4.44
CA LEU A 649 4.15 -13.98 -4.06
C LEU A 649 4.96 -13.46 -5.24
N ALA A 650 5.08 -14.27 -6.30
CA ALA A 650 5.85 -14.04 -7.50
C ALA A 650 4.94 -14.21 -8.73
N TYR A 651 5.10 -13.34 -9.72
CA TYR A 651 4.20 -13.25 -10.88
C TYR A 651 4.99 -13.24 -12.17
N ALA A 652 4.37 -13.72 -13.26
CA ALA A 652 4.97 -13.75 -14.59
C ALA A 652 5.29 -12.34 -15.11
N ASP A 653 4.36 -11.40 -14.90
CA ASP A 653 4.58 -9.99 -15.19
C ASP A 653 5.11 -9.22 -13.96
N GLY A 654 5.71 -8.05 -14.17
CA GLY A 654 6.34 -7.29 -13.08
C GLY A 654 6.59 -5.82 -13.38
N MET A 655 6.50 -4.99 -12.33
CA MET A 655 6.90 -3.58 -12.29
C MET A 655 7.95 -3.35 -11.20
N ASN A 656 8.58 -2.17 -11.16
CA ASN A 656 9.63 -1.82 -10.18
C ASN A 656 10.74 -2.87 -10.14
N ILE A 657 11.37 -3.12 -11.30
CA ILE A 657 12.42 -4.14 -11.37
C ILE A 657 13.63 -3.67 -10.57
N ASN A 658 14.04 -4.47 -9.59
CA ASN A 658 15.26 -4.24 -8.85
C ASN A 658 16.45 -4.66 -9.72
N LEU A 659 17.33 -3.69 -9.97
CA LEU A 659 18.61 -3.93 -10.63
C LEU A 659 19.56 -4.48 -9.57
N GLU A 660 19.65 -5.80 -9.49
CA GLU A 660 20.45 -6.51 -8.48
C GLU A 660 21.94 -6.15 -8.61
N ARG A 661 22.40 -5.93 -9.85
CA ARG A 661 23.76 -5.49 -10.16
C ARG A 661 23.70 -4.23 -11.03
N PRO A 662 23.39 -3.04 -10.48
CA PRO A 662 23.14 -1.84 -11.28
C PRO A 662 24.38 -1.36 -12.05
N TYR A 663 25.58 -1.74 -11.59
CA TYR A 663 26.86 -1.45 -12.26
C TYR A 663 27.17 -2.39 -13.42
N HIS A 664 26.39 -3.46 -13.59
CA HIS A 664 26.62 -4.45 -14.64
C HIS A 664 26.51 -3.79 -16.02
N PRO A 665 27.35 -4.14 -17.01
CA PRO A 665 27.35 -3.49 -18.32
C PRO A 665 25.99 -3.50 -19.04
N VAL A 666 25.14 -4.49 -18.76
CA VAL A 666 23.77 -4.57 -19.31
C VAL A 666 22.87 -3.39 -18.88
N PHE A 667 23.17 -2.73 -17.77
CA PHE A 667 22.42 -1.56 -17.27
C PHE A 667 23.16 -0.23 -17.47
N SER A 668 24.21 -0.20 -18.30
CA SER A 668 24.97 1.02 -18.54
C SER A 668 24.07 2.17 -19.04
N GLY A 669 24.10 3.29 -18.31
CA GLY A 669 23.29 4.47 -18.61
C GLY A 669 21.79 4.30 -18.36
N LEU A 670 21.40 3.31 -17.55
CA LEU A 670 20.03 3.08 -17.09
C LEU A 670 19.94 3.20 -15.55
N THR A 671 18.78 3.60 -15.04
CA THR A 671 18.52 3.73 -13.60
C THR A 671 17.29 2.93 -13.18
N PRO A 672 17.15 2.56 -11.88
CA PRO A 672 15.97 1.84 -11.41
C PRO A 672 14.63 2.54 -11.71
N LYS A 673 14.59 3.88 -11.74
CA LYS A 673 13.38 4.66 -12.06
C LYS A 673 12.79 4.30 -13.43
N GLN A 674 13.65 4.03 -14.41
CA GLN A 674 13.30 3.66 -15.78
C GLN A 674 12.76 2.22 -15.91
N PHE A 675 12.88 1.43 -14.85
CA PHE A 675 12.36 0.06 -14.75
C PHE A 675 11.11 -0.04 -13.86
N ARG A 676 10.53 1.10 -13.47
CA ARG A 676 9.24 1.11 -12.78
C ARG A 676 8.13 0.62 -13.70
N LEU A 677 7.93 1.28 -14.84
CA LEU A 677 6.94 0.97 -15.87
C LEU A 677 7.49 1.44 -17.24
N TRP A 678 7.14 0.71 -18.30
CA TRP A 678 7.45 1.06 -19.68
C TRP A 678 6.24 1.64 -20.40
N SER A 679 6.43 2.00 -21.67
CA SER A 679 5.39 2.62 -22.50
C SER A 679 4.57 1.61 -23.28
N ASP A 680 3.25 1.75 -23.22
CA ASP A 680 2.30 0.87 -23.87
C ASP A 680 2.50 0.85 -25.40
N TYR A 681 2.62 -0.36 -25.95
CA TYR A 681 2.71 -0.60 -27.39
C TYR A 681 1.38 -1.01 -28.04
N THR A 682 0.28 -1.03 -27.28
CA THR A 682 -1.05 -1.52 -27.73
C THR A 682 -2.04 -0.40 -28.03
N SER A 683 -1.63 0.86 -27.85
CA SER A 683 -2.50 2.04 -27.89
C SER A 683 -3.66 1.93 -26.89
N TYR A 684 -3.37 1.44 -25.69
CA TYR A 684 -4.35 1.25 -24.63
C TYR A 684 -5.01 2.57 -24.20
N ASN A 685 -6.27 2.50 -23.77
CA ASN A 685 -6.91 3.56 -23.00
C ASN A 685 -7.92 2.95 -22.02
N GLU A 686 -8.33 3.72 -21.03
CA GLU A 686 -9.16 3.25 -19.92
C GLU A 686 -10.56 2.78 -20.32
N SER A 687 -11.03 3.00 -21.55
CA SER A 687 -12.30 2.43 -22.04
C SER A 687 -12.17 1.00 -22.56
N LYS A 688 -10.94 0.52 -22.80
CA LYS A 688 -10.69 -0.85 -23.26
C LYS A 688 -10.69 -1.84 -22.09
N LYS A 689 -11.22 -3.04 -22.33
CA LYS A 689 -11.07 -4.17 -21.40
C LYS A 689 -9.60 -4.56 -21.27
N GLY A 690 -9.24 -5.20 -20.16
CA GLY A 690 -7.88 -5.61 -19.85
C GLY A 690 -7.01 -4.45 -19.36
N PHE A 691 -5.69 -4.57 -19.56
CA PHE A 691 -4.67 -3.74 -18.95
C PHE A 691 -3.71 -3.18 -20.02
N PRO A 692 -3.08 -2.01 -19.77
CA PRO A 692 -2.01 -1.52 -20.63
C PRO A 692 -0.80 -2.46 -20.59
N ALA A 693 -0.09 -2.60 -21.70
CA ALA A 693 1.11 -3.43 -21.83
C ALA A 693 2.35 -2.63 -21.44
N ILE A 694 2.49 -2.36 -20.13
CA ILE A 694 3.50 -1.44 -19.57
C ILE A 694 4.43 -2.07 -18.54
N TYR A 695 4.29 -3.37 -18.31
CA TYR A 695 5.21 -4.11 -17.44
C TYR A 695 6.55 -4.33 -18.16
N PRO A 696 7.69 -3.98 -17.56
CA PRO A 696 9.00 -4.33 -18.12
C PRO A 696 9.20 -5.84 -18.32
N VAL A 697 8.60 -6.65 -17.44
CA VAL A 697 8.69 -8.11 -17.46
C VAL A 697 7.30 -8.69 -17.67
N ASP A 698 7.16 -9.69 -18.54
CA ASP A 698 5.91 -10.43 -18.82
C ASP A 698 6.07 -11.96 -18.72
N LYS A 699 7.32 -12.45 -18.65
CA LYS A 699 7.69 -13.87 -18.60
C LYS A 699 8.80 -14.15 -17.59
N GLY A 700 8.71 -13.59 -16.38
CA GLY A 700 9.68 -13.89 -15.33
C GLY A 700 9.56 -15.31 -14.79
N TYR A 701 10.59 -15.70 -14.06
CA TYR A 701 10.83 -17.08 -13.65
C TYR A 701 11.45 -17.14 -12.25
N ASP A 702 11.28 -18.27 -11.59
CA ASP A 702 11.96 -18.60 -10.34
C ASP A 702 13.19 -19.49 -10.61
N LEU A 703 14.23 -19.31 -9.81
CA LEU A 703 15.48 -20.08 -9.85
C LEU A 703 15.49 -21.06 -8.68
N ARG A 704 15.49 -22.36 -8.96
CA ARG A 704 15.49 -23.40 -7.92
C ARG A 704 16.89 -23.56 -7.31
N GLU A 705 16.94 -23.99 -6.04
CA GLU A 705 18.16 -23.97 -5.21
C GLU A 705 19.37 -24.73 -5.79
N SER A 706 19.16 -25.78 -6.59
CA SER A 706 20.27 -26.56 -7.17
C SER A 706 20.97 -25.81 -8.30
N GLY A 707 22.30 -25.64 -8.23
CA GLY A 707 23.09 -25.03 -9.30
C GLY A 707 23.20 -23.50 -9.21
N MET A 708 22.82 -22.89 -8.09
CA MET A 708 22.91 -21.44 -7.88
C MET A 708 24.35 -20.89 -7.90
N GLU A 709 25.35 -21.75 -7.69
CA GLU A 709 26.77 -21.44 -7.92
C GLU A 709 27.07 -21.02 -9.37
N ASN A 710 26.24 -21.45 -10.33
CA ASN A 710 26.44 -21.15 -11.74
C ASN A 710 25.53 -20.03 -12.26
N VAL A 711 24.95 -19.21 -11.38
CA VAL A 711 23.97 -18.18 -11.78
C VAL A 711 24.31 -16.82 -11.19
N ALA A 712 24.39 -15.82 -12.06
CA ALA A 712 24.36 -14.41 -11.70
C ALA A 712 22.94 -13.86 -11.90
N VAL A 713 22.24 -13.56 -10.81
CA VAL A 713 21.00 -12.76 -10.88
C VAL A 713 21.38 -11.31 -11.13
N LEU A 714 20.92 -10.75 -12.25
CA LEU A 714 21.22 -9.38 -12.66
C LEU A 714 20.05 -8.44 -12.36
N ALA A 715 18.82 -8.94 -12.45
CA ALA A 715 17.61 -8.22 -12.05
C ALA A 715 16.53 -9.19 -11.54
N ASN A 716 15.82 -8.76 -10.50
CA ASN A 716 14.75 -9.49 -9.84
C ASN A 716 13.62 -8.52 -9.45
N TYR A 717 12.47 -9.04 -9.05
CA TYR A 717 11.28 -8.24 -8.74
C TYR A 717 10.29 -9.05 -7.90
N SER A 718 9.09 -8.50 -7.71
CA SER A 718 8.05 -9.05 -6.83
C SER A 718 8.43 -9.01 -5.35
N ARG A 719 7.50 -9.43 -4.49
CA ARG A 719 7.67 -9.40 -3.04
C ARG A 719 8.83 -10.29 -2.64
N ALA A 720 9.65 -9.78 -1.73
CA ALA A 720 10.89 -10.39 -1.28
C ALA A 720 11.90 -10.71 -2.41
N LEU A 721 11.77 -10.07 -3.58
CA LEU A 721 12.55 -10.35 -4.78
C LEU A 721 12.44 -11.82 -5.24
N ALA A 722 11.26 -12.43 -5.05
CA ALA A 722 11.02 -13.84 -5.31
C ALA A 722 10.91 -14.21 -6.80
N ALA A 723 10.97 -13.24 -7.72
CA ALA A 723 10.94 -13.47 -9.16
C ALA A 723 12.20 -12.92 -9.83
N THR A 724 12.72 -13.62 -10.84
CA THR A 724 13.88 -13.19 -11.63
C THR A 724 13.43 -12.60 -12.97
N ALA A 725 13.98 -11.43 -13.30
CA ALA A 725 13.76 -10.75 -14.59
C ALA A 725 14.90 -11.05 -15.58
N LEU A 726 16.13 -11.14 -15.08
CA LEU A 726 17.33 -11.37 -15.88
C LEU A 726 18.38 -12.09 -15.06
N SER A 727 18.91 -13.17 -15.61
CA SER A 727 20.03 -13.91 -15.03
C SER A 727 20.99 -14.38 -16.09
N GLU A 728 22.29 -14.36 -15.78
CA GLU A 728 23.30 -15.03 -16.57
C GLU A 728 23.63 -16.39 -15.94
N MET A 729 23.56 -17.45 -16.74
CA MET A 729 23.82 -18.82 -16.34
C MET A 729 25.10 -19.33 -17.00
N PHE A 730 26.01 -19.85 -16.21
CA PHE A 730 27.36 -20.21 -16.64
C PHE A 730 27.46 -21.72 -16.92
N MET A 731 28.11 -22.08 -18.03
CA MET A 731 28.30 -23.47 -18.42
C MET A 731 29.58 -23.61 -19.25
N GLY A 732 30.56 -24.34 -18.73
CA GLY A 732 31.89 -24.44 -19.34
C GLY A 732 32.56 -23.06 -19.47
N GLU A 733 33.03 -22.73 -20.67
CA GLU A 733 33.67 -21.43 -20.98
C GLU A 733 32.68 -20.34 -21.43
N GLY A 734 31.39 -20.68 -21.60
CA GLY A 734 30.36 -19.77 -22.09
C GLY A 734 29.24 -19.51 -21.09
N SER A 735 28.22 -18.79 -21.57
CA SER A 735 27.08 -18.40 -20.72
C SER A 735 25.80 -18.17 -21.51
N ILE A 736 24.68 -18.24 -20.79
CA ILE A 736 23.33 -18.01 -21.28
C ILE A 736 22.74 -16.84 -20.47
N LEU A 737 22.46 -15.74 -21.15
CA LEU A 737 21.69 -14.64 -20.59
C LEU A 737 20.20 -14.92 -20.82
N LEU A 738 19.52 -15.42 -19.79
CA LEU A 738 18.08 -15.70 -19.81
C LEU A 738 17.31 -14.45 -19.40
N SER A 739 16.32 -14.04 -20.20
CA SER A 739 15.57 -12.81 -20.02
C SER A 739 14.05 -13.03 -20.00
N GLY A 740 13.39 -12.48 -18.99
CA GLY A 740 11.93 -12.35 -18.92
C GLY A 740 11.40 -10.98 -19.35
N PHE A 741 12.27 -10.05 -19.78
CA PHE A 741 11.89 -8.69 -20.19
C PHE A 741 11.14 -8.65 -21.52
N ASP A 742 10.11 -7.80 -21.64
CA ASP A 742 9.33 -7.61 -22.87
C ASP A 742 9.99 -6.68 -23.89
N LEU A 743 11.19 -7.05 -24.35
CA LEU A 743 12.01 -6.20 -25.22
C LEU A 743 11.45 -6.08 -26.64
N ILE A 744 10.97 -7.19 -27.22
CA ILE A 744 10.65 -7.24 -28.65
C ILE A 744 9.32 -6.54 -28.97
N ASN A 745 8.32 -6.62 -28.09
CA ASN A 745 7.07 -5.89 -28.32
C ASN A 745 7.25 -4.37 -28.18
N HIS A 746 8.19 -3.94 -27.33
CA HIS A 746 8.52 -2.52 -27.12
C HIS A 746 9.51 -1.95 -28.14
N CYS A 747 9.90 -2.73 -29.15
CA CYS A 747 10.94 -2.36 -30.11
C CYS A 747 10.62 -1.06 -30.87
N GLY A 748 11.44 -0.03 -30.64
CA GLY A 748 11.24 1.31 -31.22
C GLY A 748 10.05 2.09 -30.64
N VAL A 749 9.41 1.58 -29.60
CA VAL A 749 8.32 2.25 -28.85
C VAL A 749 8.89 2.81 -27.56
N ASP A 750 9.55 1.98 -26.75
CA ASP A 750 10.11 2.38 -25.46
C ASP A 750 11.65 2.51 -25.55
N PRO A 751 12.20 3.72 -25.29
CA PRO A 751 13.63 3.96 -25.42
C PRO A 751 14.49 3.23 -24.40
N VAL A 752 13.93 2.83 -23.26
CA VAL A 752 14.66 2.10 -22.21
C VAL A 752 14.75 0.62 -22.56
N ALA A 753 13.66 0.03 -23.05
CA ALA A 753 13.68 -1.35 -23.56
C ALA A 753 14.71 -1.51 -24.69
N ASP A 754 14.73 -0.58 -25.66
CA ASP A 754 15.70 -0.58 -26.75
C ASP A 754 17.15 -0.48 -26.25
N LYS A 755 17.42 0.36 -25.24
CA LYS A 755 18.76 0.54 -24.67
C LYS A 755 19.21 -0.66 -23.83
N LEU A 756 18.30 -1.29 -23.09
CA LEU A 756 18.60 -2.55 -22.40
C LEU A 756 18.97 -3.64 -23.42
N LEU A 757 18.17 -3.79 -24.48
CA LEU A 757 18.47 -4.74 -25.55
C LEU A 757 19.86 -4.46 -26.16
N PHE A 758 20.17 -3.21 -26.50
CA PHE A 758 21.50 -2.82 -26.98
C PHE A 758 22.62 -3.23 -26.02
N ASN A 759 22.48 -2.92 -24.73
CA ASN A 759 23.49 -3.23 -23.74
C ASN A 759 23.68 -4.75 -23.55
N MET A 760 22.60 -5.53 -23.62
CA MET A 760 22.66 -7.00 -23.59
C MET A 760 23.44 -7.56 -24.79
N LEU A 761 23.14 -7.09 -26.00
CA LEU A 761 23.83 -7.48 -27.23
C LEU A 761 25.31 -7.14 -27.16
N ARG A 762 25.63 -5.92 -26.72
CA ARG A 762 27.00 -5.45 -26.52
C ARG A 762 27.73 -6.35 -25.53
N TYR A 763 27.19 -6.53 -24.33
CA TYR A 763 27.81 -7.34 -23.27
C TYR A 763 28.08 -8.77 -23.73
N MET A 764 27.12 -9.43 -24.37
CA MET A 764 27.31 -10.81 -24.81
C MET A 764 28.27 -10.95 -26.00
N SER A 765 28.57 -9.87 -26.72
CA SER A 765 29.48 -9.89 -27.89
C SER A 765 30.96 -9.60 -27.59
N VAL A 766 31.30 -9.08 -26.40
CA VAL A 766 32.69 -8.72 -26.08
C VAL A 766 33.55 -9.93 -25.71
N ASP A 767 34.79 -10.02 -26.20
CA ASP A 767 35.73 -11.10 -25.84
C ASP A 767 36.37 -10.88 -24.46
N LYS A 768 35.54 -10.85 -23.41
CA LYS A 768 35.95 -10.75 -22.01
C LYS A 768 35.33 -11.88 -21.22
N GLN A 769 36.08 -12.50 -20.32
CA GLN A 769 35.53 -13.50 -19.41
C GLN A 769 34.39 -12.89 -18.57
N HIS A 770 33.28 -13.60 -18.46
CA HIS A 770 32.13 -13.22 -17.62
C HIS A 770 32.25 -13.96 -16.29
N GLU A 771 31.91 -13.30 -15.20
CA GLU A 771 32.07 -13.83 -13.85
C GLU A 771 30.71 -13.95 -13.13
N PRO A 772 30.41 -15.11 -12.54
CA PRO A 772 29.12 -15.34 -11.85
C PRO A 772 28.98 -14.54 -10.56
N TYR A 773 30.07 -14.28 -9.85
CA TYR A 773 30.02 -13.70 -8.51
C TYR A 773 30.49 -12.26 -8.46
N VAL A 774 29.93 -11.53 -7.50
CA VAL A 774 30.32 -10.14 -7.26
C VAL A 774 31.68 -10.10 -6.58
N GLU A 775 32.53 -9.20 -7.06
CA GLU A 775 33.79 -8.88 -6.41
C GLU A 775 33.52 -8.11 -5.11
N VAL A 776 34.06 -8.60 -3.99
CA VAL A 776 34.02 -7.90 -2.70
C VAL A 776 35.40 -7.33 -2.44
N THR A 777 35.53 -6.00 -2.46
CA THR A 777 36.83 -5.33 -2.33
C THR A 777 37.30 -5.26 -0.87
N ASP A 778 36.44 -4.82 0.04
CA ASP A 778 36.83 -4.53 1.42
C ASP A 778 35.92 -5.21 2.45
N SER A 779 34.62 -4.93 2.42
CA SER A 779 33.69 -5.51 3.39
C SER A 779 32.24 -5.59 2.91
N ILE A 780 31.49 -6.49 3.51
CA ILE A 780 30.03 -6.58 3.44
C ILE A 780 29.49 -6.12 4.79
N ILE A 781 28.55 -5.17 4.76
CA ILE A 781 27.83 -4.71 5.95
C ILE A 781 26.44 -5.32 5.89
N TRP A 782 26.19 -6.31 6.73
CA TRP A 782 24.93 -7.04 6.68
C TRP A 782 23.78 -6.19 7.22
N GLY A 783 22.68 -6.14 6.47
CA GLY A 783 21.59 -5.18 6.66
C GLY A 783 21.73 -3.91 5.80
N ASP A 784 22.92 -3.60 5.27
CA ASP A 784 23.10 -2.58 4.23
C ASP A 784 22.88 -3.23 2.87
N TYR A 785 21.73 -2.91 2.29
CA TYR A 785 21.29 -3.49 1.02
C TYR A 785 22.19 -3.18 -0.18
N ALA A 786 22.92 -2.06 -0.17
CA ALA A 786 23.83 -1.74 -1.27
C ALA A 786 25.12 -2.57 -1.21
N SER A 787 25.64 -2.82 0.00
CA SER A 787 26.82 -3.68 0.17
C SER A 787 26.53 -5.16 -0.14
N GLU A 788 25.25 -5.57 -0.08
CA GLU A 788 24.79 -6.95 -0.31
C GLU A 788 24.41 -7.25 -1.77
N ARG A 789 24.49 -6.26 -2.69
CA ARG A 789 24.07 -6.38 -4.09
C ARG A 789 24.72 -7.55 -4.80
N GLY A 790 23.90 -8.43 -5.36
CA GLY A 790 24.34 -9.63 -6.08
C GLY A 790 24.90 -10.74 -5.19
N ILE A 791 24.90 -10.55 -3.87
CA ILE A 791 25.25 -11.53 -2.83
C ILE A 791 23.98 -12.12 -2.20
N VAL A 792 22.99 -11.27 -1.91
CA VAL A 792 21.68 -11.67 -1.33
C VAL A 792 20.54 -11.32 -2.28
N ASN A 793 20.33 -12.18 -3.27
CA ASN A 793 19.43 -11.91 -4.39
C ASN A 793 18.04 -12.57 -4.27
N ALA A 794 17.84 -13.50 -3.33
CA ALA A 794 16.57 -14.20 -3.08
C ALA A 794 16.59 -14.93 -1.73
N PRO A 795 15.45 -15.47 -1.24
CA PRO A 795 15.41 -16.36 -0.07
C PRO A 795 16.32 -17.61 -0.21
N CYS A 796 16.75 -17.94 -1.43
CA CYS A 796 17.52 -19.13 -1.79
C CYS A 796 18.86 -19.28 -1.06
N ASN A 797 19.41 -18.19 -0.50
CA ASN A 797 20.69 -18.22 0.21
C ASN A 797 20.55 -18.37 1.73
N GLY A 798 19.33 -18.39 2.28
CA GLY A 798 19.07 -18.63 3.71
C GLY A 798 19.37 -17.46 4.64
N LEU A 799 19.86 -16.32 4.15
CA LEU A 799 20.20 -15.14 4.97
C LEU A 799 19.05 -14.13 5.03
N MET A 800 18.19 -14.25 6.03
CA MET A 800 17.08 -13.32 6.24
C MET A 800 17.56 -12.03 6.93
N VAL A 801 17.02 -10.88 6.52
CA VAL A 801 17.27 -9.60 7.19
C VAL A 801 16.86 -9.67 8.67
N ASN A 802 17.76 -9.27 9.56
CA ASN A 802 17.41 -9.00 10.94
C ASN A 802 17.01 -7.54 11.06
N THR A 803 16.00 -7.27 11.88
CA THR A 803 15.42 -5.94 12.01
C THR A 803 15.25 -5.62 13.48
N VAL A 804 15.64 -4.42 13.88
CA VAL A 804 15.56 -3.96 15.27
C VAL A 804 14.64 -2.75 15.37
N PRO A 805 13.85 -2.63 16.44
CA PRO A 805 13.09 -1.41 16.69
C PRO A 805 14.00 -0.27 17.15
N ILE A 806 13.81 0.91 16.57
CA ILE A 806 14.30 2.18 17.08
C ILE A 806 13.27 2.69 18.07
N ILE A 807 13.64 2.70 19.35
CA ILE A 807 12.78 3.18 20.42
C ILE A 807 12.81 4.71 20.43
N PRO A 808 11.64 5.39 20.49
CA PRO A 808 11.60 6.83 20.66
C PRO A 808 12.42 7.26 21.89
N LYS A 809 13.25 8.30 21.72
CA LYS A 809 14.14 8.79 22.78
C LYS A 809 13.34 9.13 24.05
N GLY A 810 13.80 8.63 25.20
CA GLY A 810 13.16 8.82 26.50
C GLY A 810 12.02 7.84 26.82
N GLN A 811 11.76 6.86 25.94
CA GLN A 811 10.76 5.80 26.14
C GLN A 811 11.40 4.42 26.35
N GLU A 812 12.71 4.34 26.55
CA GLU A 812 13.48 3.09 26.61
C GLU A 812 13.08 2.18 27.77
N HIS A 813 12.55 2.76 28.85
CA HIS A 813 12.10 2.04 30.04
C HIS A 813 10.59 1.82 30.11
N ASP A 814 9.84 2.32 29.12
CA ASP A 814 8.40 2.12 29.09
C ASP A 814 8.10 0.68 28.59
N PRO A 815 7.34 -0.13 29.37
CA PRO A 815 7.00 -1.51 28.99
C PRO A 815 6.34 -1.65 27.62
N ARG A 816 5.74 -0.59 27.07
CA ARG A 816 5.16 -0.55 25.72
C ARG A 816 6.21 -0.63 24.62
N TYR A 817 7.46 -0.27 24.91
CA TYR A 817 8.56 -0.19 23.96
C TYR A 817 9.73 -1.13 24.31
N GLU A 818 9.68 -1.82 25.45
CA GLU A 818 10.66 -2.86 25.84
C GLU A 818 10.92 -3.83 24.68
N VAL A 819 12.19 -4.00 24.30
CA VAL A 819 12.57 -4.89 23.20
C VAL A 819 12.53 -6.33 23.68
N LYS A 820 11.69 -7.14 23.03
CA LYS A 820 11.58 -8.57 23.26
C LYS A 820 12.08 -9.35 22.06
N ILE A 821 12.75 -10.46 22.33
CA ILE A 821 13.31 -11.37 21.32
C ILE A 821 12.66 -12.73 21.54
N ASP A 822 12.01 -13.27 20.51
CA ASP A 822 11.43 -14.61 20.59
C ASP A 822 12.46 -15.73 20.39
N GLU A 823 12.03 -16.98 20.58
CA GLU A 823 12.85 -18.19 20.43
C GLU A 823 13.48 -18.37 19.04
N TYR A 824 13.02 -17.62 18.03
CA TYR A 824 13.57 -17.60 16.67
C TYR A 824 14.36 -16.32 16.37
N GLY A 825 14.49 -15.41 17.34
CA GLY A 825 15.29 -14.19 17.26
C GLY A 825 14.56 -12.98 16.71
N TYR A 826 13.26 -13.05 16.45
CA TYR A 826 12.53 -11.88 15.98
C TYR A 826 12.42 -10.84 17.10
N GLN A 827 12.81 -9.61 16.80
CA GLN A 827 12.84 -8.52 17.78
C GLN A 827 11.62 -7.61 17.61
N TYR A 828 10.96 -7.24 18.72
CA TYR A 828 9.80 -6.36 18.72
C TYR A 828 9.69 -5.50 19.98
N ALA A 829 9.20 -4.27 19.81
CA ALA A 829 8.93 -3.31 20.88
C ALA A 829 7.56 -3.58 21.55
N GLY A 830 7.61 -4.13 22.76
CA GLY A 830 6.46 -4.46 23.60
C GLY A 830 5.79 -5.78 23.23
N ALA A 831 5.02 -5.80 22.14
CA ALA A 831 4.25 -6.96 21.70
C ALA A 831 4.30 -7.14 20.18
N TYR A 832 4.08 -8.38 19.72
CA TYR A 832 4.02 -8.70 18.30
C TYR A 832 2.70 -8.23 17.65
N GLY A 833 2.80 -7.56 16.49
CA GLY A 833 1.65 -7.04 15.73
C GLY A 833 1.29 -5.59 16.06
N GLY A 834 0.28 -5.04 15.37
CA GLY A 834 -0.22 -3.68 15.64
C GLY A 834 0.76 -2.55 15.32
N TRP A 835 1.74 -2.78 14.45
CA TRP A 835 2.75 -1.78 14.07
C TRP A 835 2.13 -0.54 13.40
N ASN A 836 0.97 -0.67 12.76
CA ASN A 836 0.19 0.46 12.24
C ASN A 836 -0.41 1.32 13.37
N SER A 837 -0.61 0.75 14.57
CA SER A 837 -1.04 1.48 15.76
C SER A 837 0.12 2.15 16.51
N LYS A 838 1.38 1.90 16.10
CA LYS A 838 2.59 2.56 16.64
C LYS A 838 3.43 3.17 15.51
N PRO A 839 2.89 4.12 14.74
CA PRO A 839 3.60 4.72 13.60
C PRO A 839 4.91 5.42 13.96
N GLY A 840 5.13 5.85 15.21
CA GLY A 840 6.41 6.39 15.66
C GLY A 840 7.43 5.35 16.14
N VAL A 841 7.16 4.05 16.06
CA VAL A 841 8.20 3.02 16.26
C VAL A 841 8.67 2.52 14.90
N GLN A 842 9.91 2.87 14.56
CA GLN A 842 10.53 2.46 13.31
C GLN A 842 11.35 1.19 13.51
N TYR A 843 11.25 0.23 12.59
CA TYR A 843 12.11 -0.93 12.52
C TYR A 843 13.06 -0.78 11.34
N VAL A 844 14.34 -1.01 11.58
CA VAL A 844 15.41 -0.85 10.58
C VAL A 844 16.21 -2.14 10.42
N PRO A 845 16.87 -2.35 9.27
CA PRO A 845 17.81 -3.45 9.12
C PRO A 845 18.96 -3.36 10.13
N TYR A 846 19.38 -4.51 10.65
CA TYR A 846 20.57 -4.64 11.50
C TYR A 846 21.10 -6.07 11.40
N GLY A 847 21.95 -6.34 10.42
CA GLY A 847 22.50 -7.67 10.18
C GLY A 847 21.59 -8.65 9.43
N ARG A 848 22.11 -9.87 9.26
CA ARG A 848 21.41 -11.04 8.67
C ARG A 848 21.37 -12.20 9.67
N ARG A 849 20.41 -13.11 9.50
CA ARG A 849 20.28 -14.34 10.31
C ARG A 849 20.22 -15.58 9.42
N PRO A 850 20.90 -16.69 9.81
CA PRO A 850 20.83 -17.97 9.10
C PRO A 850 19.48 -18.63 9.37
N MET A 851 18.55 -18.48 8.44
CA MET A 851 17.12 -18.75 8.66
C MET A 851 16.57 -19.87 7.78
N ALA A 852 17.36 -20.41 6.85
CA ALA A 852 16.89 -21.50 6.00
C ALA A 852 16.44 -22.74 6.82
N PRO A 853 15.46 -23.50 6.29
CA PRO A 853 14.59 -23.12 5.18
C PRO A 853 13.56 -22.08 5.64
N PHE A 854 13.35 -21.05 4.81
CA PHE A 854 12.28 -20.08 5.01
C PHE A 854 11.62 -19.67 3.69
N THR A 855 10.35 -19.32 3.76
CA THR A 855 9.59 -18.70 2.68
C THR A 855 8.76 -17.54 3.24
N PHE A 856 7.85 -16.98 2.46
CA PHE A 856 6.89 -15.99 2.92
C PHE A 856 5.46 -16.51 2.79
N SER A 857 4.57 -16.05 3.65
CA SER A 857 3.14 -16.24 3.47
C SER A 857 2.64 -15.37 2.32
N LYS A 858 1.44 -15.64 1.79
CA LYS A 858 0.78 -14.74 0.82
C LYS A 858 0.66 -13.29 1.29
N GLY A 859 0.70 -13.06 2.60
CA GLY A 859 0.69 -11.72 3.21
C GLY A 859 2.08 -11.08 3.33
N GLY A 860 3.16 -11.76 2.94
CA GLY A 860 4.54 -11.28 3.06
C GLY A 860 5.20 -11.52 4.42
N SER A 861 4.60 -12.34 5.30
CA SER A 861 5.22 -12.67 6.60
C SER A 861 6.19 -13.84 6.47
N PRO A 862 7.37 -13.80 7.10
CA PRO A 862 8.30 -14.92 7.09
C PRO A 862 7.67 -16.20 7.64
N LEU A 863 7.89 -17.32 6.94
CA LEU A 863 7.49 -18.66 7.34
C LEU A 863 8.75 -19.51 7.47
N ILE A 864 9.00 -20.00 8.68
CA ILE A 864 10.13 -20.87 9.02
C ILE A 864 9.61 -22.18 9.60
N SER A 865 10.41 -23.24 9.50
CA SER A 865 10.14 -24.46 10.27
C SER A 865 10.20 -24.18 11.76
N LYS A 866 9.25 -24.67 12.53
CA LYS A 866 9.21 -24.52 14.00
C LYS A 866 9.83 -25.70 14.76
N SER A 867 10.28 -26.74 14.05
CA SER A 867 10.86 -27.95 14.67
C SER A 867 12.27 -27.76 15.22
N SER A 868 12.94 -26.65 14.89
CA SER A 868 14.31 -26.35 15.29
C SER A 868 14.50 -24.84 15.46
N THR A 869 15.33 -24.47 16.42
CA THR A 869 15.87 -23.11 16.58
C THR A 869 17.15 -22.92 15.78
N SER A 870 17.67 -23.97 15.13
CA SER A 870 18.82 -23.90 14.25
C SER A 870 18.42 -23.68 12.79
N GLY A 871 19.20 -22.87 12.07
CA GLY A 871 19.08 -22.61 10.65
C GLY A 871 20.44 -22.50 9.98
N GLU A 872 20.41 -22.23 8.67
CA GLU A 872 21.61 -22.07 7.86
C GLU A 872 21.45 -20.93 6.85
N GLY A 873 22.57 -20.45 6.32
CA GLY A 873 22.63 -19.49 5.23
C GLY A 873 24.02 -19.49 4.59
N TYR A 874 24.12 -19.05 3.34
CA TYR A 874 25.37 -19.02 2.60
C TYR A 874 25.43 -17.85 1.62
N PHE A 875 26.61 -17.57 1.10
CA PHE A 875 26.82 -16.61 0.03
C PHE A 875 28.10 -16.89 -0.74
N TYR A 876 28.17 -16.42 -1.98
CA TYR A 876 29.33 -16.53 -2.85
C TYR A 876 29.91 -15.14 -3.15
N MET A 877 31.23 -15.08 -3.32
CA MET A 877 31.93 -13.87 -3.76
C MET A 877 33.17 -14.22 -4.59
N THR A 878 33.64 -13.23 -5.34
CA THR A 878 34.98 -13.23 -5.95
C THR A 878 35.93 -12.40 -5.08
N LEU A 879 37.12 -12.94 -4.82
CA LEU A 879 38.20 -12.25 -4.12
C LEU A 879 39.06 -11.48 -5.13
N SER A 880 39.41 -10.23 -4.82
CA SER A 880 40.38 -9.47 -5.60
C SER A 880 41.72 -9.30 -4.90
N GLY A 881 42.80 -9.48 -5.64
CA GLY A 881 44.16 -9.32 -5.13
C GLY A 881 44.57 -10.40 -4.10
N LYS A 882 45.60 -10.10 -3.30
CA LYS A 882 46.18 -11.04 -2.32
C LYS A 882 45.48 -10.95 -0.96
N LYS A 883 44.16 -11.09 -0.89
CA LYS A 883 43.43 -11.17 0.39
C LYS A 883 43.88 -12.44 1.13
N LYS A 884 44.20 -12.31 2.42
CA LYS A 884 44.73 -13.40 3.24
C LYS A 884 43.81 -13.78 4.39
N THR A 885 43.00 -12.84 4.86
CA THR A 885 42.21 -13.02 6.07
C THR A 885 40.79 -12.52 5.84
N MET A 886 39.81 -13.33 6.23
CA MET A 886 38.41 -12.94 6.35
C MET A 886 38.07 -12.78 7.83
N ILE A 887 37.44 -11.66 8.19
CA ILE A 887 36.93 -11.41 9.54
C ILE A 887 35.41 -11.39 9.49
N THR A 888 34.77 -12.30 10.22
CA THR A 888 33.31 -12.38 10.35
C THR A 888 32.90 -11.89 11.74
N ILE A 889 32.05 -10.86 11.79
CA ILE A 889 31.53 -10.31 13.05
C ILE A 889 30.12 -10.82 13.27
N LEU A 890 29.91 -11.48 14.41
CA LEU A 890 28.65 -12.09 14.83
C LEU A 890 28.19 -11.49 16.17
N GLU A 891 26.88 -11.44 16.41
CA GLU A 891 26.29 -10.95 17.66
C GLU A 891 25.30 -11.97 18.25
N ASN A 892 25.36 -12.12 19.58
CA ASN A 892 24.34 -12.78 20.37
C ASN A 892 23.47 -11.71 21.07
N PRO A 893 22.20 -11.52 20.65
CA PRO A 893 21.35 -10.49 21.23
C PRO A 893 20.61 -10.95 22.50
N VAL A 894 20.73 -12.22 22.93
CA VAL A 894 19.98 -12.80 24.05
C VAL A 894 20.85 -13.03 25.28
N ASP A 895 20.20 -13.41 26.39
CA ASP A 895 20.79 -13.59 27.72
C ASP A 895 21.29 -15.01 28.00
N GLU A 896 21.45 -15.83 26.95
CA GLU A 896 21.97 -17.20 27.02
C GLU A 896 23.00 -17.47 25.89
N PRO A 897 23.94 -18.42 26.06
CA PRO A 897 24.94 -18.72 25.03
C PRO A 897 24.32 -19.27 23.73
N LEU A 898 24.84 -18.82 22.58
CA LEU A 898 24.44 -19.29 21.25
C LEU A 898 25.59 -20.00 20.52
N TYR A 899 25.25 -20.91 19.61
CA TYR A 899 26.21 -21.74 18.87
C TYR A 899 26.09 -21.53 17.36
N ILE A 900 27.22 -21.43 16.68
CA ILE A 900 27.29 -21.25 15.23
C ILE A 900 28.56 -21.87 14.66
N SER A 901 28.48 -22.44 13.47
CA SER A 901 29.63 -22.89 12.68
C SER A 901 29.76 -22.06 11.41
N ILE A 902 31.01 -21.87 10.98
CA ILE A 902 31.36 -21.22 9.72
C ILE A 902 32.12 -22.22 8.85
N THR A 903 31.75 -22.29 7.56
CA THR A 903 32.40 -23.14 6.56
C THR A 903 32.79 -22.28 5.36
N VAL A 904 34.03 -22.45 4.89
CA VAL A 904 34.55 -21.76 3.70
C VAL A 904 35.02 -22.80 2.68
N ASN A 905 34.47 -22.77 1.45
CA ASN A 905 34.79 -23.72 0.35
C ASN A 905 34.90 -25.18 0.84
N ASP A 906 33.88 -25.64 1.58
CA ASP A 906 33.76 -26.99 2.16
C ASP A 906 34.64 -27.32 3.38
N LYS A 907 35.50 -26.38 3.83
CA LYS A 907 36.26 -26.53 5.07
C LYS A 907 35.60 -25.78 6.22
N THR A 908 35.12 -26.52 7.22
CA THR A 908 34.62 -25.93 8.48
C THR A 908 35.79 -25.29 9.23
N THR A 909 35.69 -23.99 9.49
CA THR A 909 36.74 -23.19 10.12
C THR A 909 36.68 -23.30 11.64
N GLY A 910 35.49 -23.56 12.20
CA GLY A 910 35.29 -23.81 13.63
C GLY A 910 33.82 -23.90 14.02
N ASN A 911 33.59 -24.37 15.26
CA ASN A 911 32.33 -24.23 15.97
C ASN A 911 32.54 -23.18 17.07
N TYR A 912 31.76 -22.12 17.05
CA TYR A 912 31.92 -20.96 17.91
C TYR A 912 30.76 -20.87 18.90
N VAL A 913 31.08 -20.44 20.12
CA VAL A 913 30.11 -20.15 21.18
C VAL A 913 30.11 -18.66 21.43
N LEU A 914 28.97 -18.01 21.27
CA LEU A 914 28.78 -16.61 21.58
C LEU A 914 28.16 -16.48 22.97
N GLN A 915 28.88 -15.86 23.90
CA GLN A 915 28.36 -15.58 25.24
C GLN A 915 27.19 -14.57 25.18
N PRO A 916 26.33 -14.51 26.21
CA PRO A 916 25.24 -13.55 26.29
C PRO A 916 25.68 -12.12 25.96
N LYS A 917 24.91 -11.42 25.11
CA LYS A 917 25.18 -10.03 24.67
C LYS A 917 26.56 -9.78 24.04
N GLN A 918 27.26 -10.84 23.61
CA GLN A 918 28.60 -10.73 23.03
C GLN A 918 28.55 -10.41 21.53
N GLN A 919 29.44 -9.53 21.07
CA GLN A 919 29.89 -9.49 19.69
C GLN A 919 31.21 -10.27 19.57
N LEU A 920 31.23 -11.29 18.71
CA LEU A 920 32.38 -12.15 18.47
C LEU A 920 32.98 -11.83 17.09
N SER A 921 34.28 -11.60 17.05
CA SER A 921 35.07 -11.49 15.82
C SER A 921 35.74 -12.82 15.53
N VAL A 922 35.48 -13.40 14.36
CA VAL A 922 36.07 -14.67 13.92
C VAL A 922 37.00 -14.40 12.74
N GLU A 923 38.28 -14.69 12.93
CA GLU A 923 39.28 -14.62 11.86
C GLU A 923 39.42 -15.97 11.15
N THR A 924 39.50 -15.92 9.82
CA THR A 924 39.63 -17.10 8.97
C THR A 924 40.74 -16.87 7.94
N ASP A 925 41.75 -17.74 7.91
CA ASP A 925 42.78 -17.74 6.87
C ASP A 925 42.16 -18.16 5.53
N ILE A 926 42.17 -17.24 4.58
CA ILE A 926 41.70 -17.42 3.20
C ILE A 926 42.83 -17.30 2.18
N SER A 927 44.10 -17.24 2.63
CA SER A 927 45.27 -17.04 1.75
C SER A 927 45.49 -18.16 0.73
N HIS A 928 44.87 -19.32 0.94
CA HIS A 928 44.88 -20.46 0.03
C HIS A 928 43.80 -20.38 -1.07
N ILE A 929 42.84 -19.47 -0.96
CA ILE A 929 41.73 -19.30 -1.89
C ILE A 929 42.14 -18.25 -2.93
N LYS A 930 42.06 -18.60 -4.22
CA LYS A 930 42.58 -17.75 -5.30
C LYS A 930 41.53 -16.85 -5.95
N ASN A 931 40.34 -17.38 -6.21
CA ASN A 931 39.33 -16.70 -7.03
C ASN A 931 37.98 -16.64 -6.31
N THR A 932 37.27 -17.76 -6.22
CA THR A 932 35.90 -17.83 -5.71
C THR A 932 35.86 -18.35 -4.27
N MET A 933 34.99 -17.75 -3.47
CA MET A 933 34.74 -18.18 -2.10
C MET A 933 33.24 -18.35 -1.84
N LYS A 934 32.85 -19.51 -1.32
CA LYS A 934 31.56 -19.79 -0.69
C LYS A 934 31.74 -19.74 0.82
N VAL A 935 30.91 -18.95 1.49
CA VAL A 935 30.86 -18.89 2.96
C VAL A 935 29.48 -19.37 3.40
N SER A 936 29.45 -20.32 4.34
CA SER A 936 28.22 -20.85 4.92
C SER A 936 28.23 -20.68 6.44
N LEU A 937 27.08 -20.34 7.00
CA LEU A 937 26.81 -20.26 8.44
C LEU A 937 25.73 -21.25 8.82
N LYS A 938 25.91 -21.98 9.93
CA LYS A 938 24.92 -22.93 10.44
C LYS A 938 24.91 -22.96 11.96
N GLY A 939 23.74 -22.86 12.57
CA GLY A 939 23.61 -22.84 14.03
C GLY A 939 22.35 -22.14 14.48
N ASP A 940 22.36 -21.50 15.64
CA ASP A 940 21.17 -20.86 16.23
C ASP A 940 20.69 -19.66 15.39
N ARG A 941 19.39 -19.61 15.08
CA ARG A 941 18.74 -18.57 14.27
C ARG A 941 18.79 -17.19 14.89
N ARG A 942 19.08 -17.09 16.19
CA ARG A 942 19.20 -15.84 16.95
C ARG A 942 20.55 -15.17 16.74
N VAL A 943 21.55 -15.86 16.21
CA VAL A 943 22.87 -15.29 15.88
C VAL A 943 22.72 -14.31 14.73
N ILE A 944 23.19 -13.08 14.93
CA ILE A 944 23.14 -12.01 13.94
C ILE A 944 24.51 -11.87 13.29
N LEU A 945 24.58 -12.03 11.97
CA LEU A 945 25.73 -11.73 11.14
C LEU A 945 25.76 -10.22 10.86
N LEU A 946 26.80 -9.52 11.30
CA LEU A 946 26.91 -8.06 11.24
C LEU A 946 27.83 -7.57 10.12
N LYS A 947 29.05 -8.12 10.02
CA LYS A 947 30.04 -7.72 9.01
C LYS A 947 30.88 -8.89 8.51
N THR A 948 31.33 -8.80 7.27
CA THR A 948 32.38 -9.66 6.70
C THR A 948 33.45 -8.77 6.09
N ILE A 949 34.69 -8.82 6.58
CA ILE A 949 35.79 -7.92 6.16
C ILE A 949 36.90 -8.76 5.54
N LEU A 950 37.51 -8.27 4.44
CA LEU A 950 38.60 -8.92 3.72
C LEU A 950 39.89 -8.10 3.82
N SER A 951 40.90 -8.66 4.46
CA SER A 951 42.21 -8.01 4.68
C SER A 951 43.34 -8.67 3.88
N THR A 952 44.33 -7.87 3.49
CA THR A 952 45.60 -8.31 2.88
C THR A 952 46.66 -8.71 3.92
N GLU A 953 46.46 -8.32 5.18
CA GLU A 953 47.36 -8.63 6.28
C GLU A 953 47.03 -10.02 6.84
N ARG A 954 48.08 -10.79 7.17
CA ARG A 954 47.91 -11.99 8.01
C ARG A 954 47.79 -11.52 9.46
N PRO A 955 47.03 -12.20 10.32
CA PRO A 955 47.13 -11.95 11.75
C PRO A 955 48.58 -12.25 12.15
N ASP A 956 49.25 -11.29 12.76
CA ASP A 956 50.42 -11.60 13.56
C ASP A 956 49.91 -12.46 14.71
N HIS A 957 50.23 -13.75 14.69
CA HIS A 957 49.97 -14.63 15.82
C HIS A 957 50.75 -14.09 17.02
N ALA A 958 50.11 -13.30 17.86
CA ALA A 958 50.56 -13.07 19.23
C ALA A 958 50.04 -14.25 20.07
N GLU A 959 50.99 -15.06 20.54
CA GLU A 959 50.80 -16.21 21.44
C GLU A 959 50.05 -15.86 22.73
#